data_AF-A0A2V2YML0-F1
#
_entry.id   AF-A0A2V2YML0-F1
#
_cell.length_a   1.000
_cell.length_b   1.000
_cell.length_c   1.000
_cell.angle_alpha   90.00
_cell.angle_beta   90.00
_cell.angle_gamma   90.00
#
_symmetry.space_group_name_H-M   'P 1'
#
loop_
_entity.id
_entity.type
_entity.pdbx_description
1 polymer ?
#
loop_
_entity_poly.entity_id
_entity_poly.type
_entity_poly.pdbx_seq_one_letter_code
_entity_poly.pdbx_strand_id
1 'polypeptide(L)'
;MKLVKPFVRSRMRSDLTKMLAVALVWSGAMAGIPGVQHAHAEEVPVMNPGEEVNTFDLRVLHTNDTHAHLDNVARRVTAIKEARNDNTLLLDAGDVFSGTLYFNKYEGLADLWFMNELGYDAMTFGNHEFDKGPSTLKTFIQSASFPFVSSNIDFGTDASLSPLFNAAVGEPGDNGNIYPAIIRTVNGEKIGIFGLTTPDTAALSSPGEAIHFKDIKASAEQAVAALQEKGVNKIIALSHIGYNLDEKLADEVEGIDIIVGGHSHTKLTQPVVHHADHEPTIVVQTGEYGAFLGQLDATFDDNGVLTAWNGKLIEIDAKDSAGQYVIASDAAAEAKLAEYAAPLDELKQTIIGYTETVLDGERGNVRKKETNLGDLMADGMLAKVKSLVPASADVEGYVTIQNGGGIRASIGAGDITLGELLTVMPFGNNLTALKMTGKEITAALENGVSGVQTGEGRFPQVAGMRFYYDSTKQGEVVDSVSNTIVTAGHRIAKVQIKNANGTYSDIKPNSYYIVATNSFMADGGDFYASMKQAKQAGRQYELNLVDYEVFRSYLDTIGRVNRSTEGRIIDLLGTALPSTGGNSSGTIVPSTGTDNGSTGSGTDSTSTDNGTGSETNNGDNGSTEGNNSNNGSGSGENTSNTAPFADVAADHWAAEAIRQAVERGIATGYPDGSFRPSGTTSRAEFAVMLGRAFGLQADASGTAANFTDWSTIPQWAQPYVSQAAAAGIIGGYVDGTFRPSERITRTEMVVMLARALGLEPNKQANAASLSFTDAASIPAWAVPYIAAAYEAGLIEGVNGKFAPNTEATRAEVVTVLIAVLDYIGK
;
A
#
# COMPACT_ATOMS: atom_id res chain seq x y z
N MET A 1 -13.07 -0.27 30.87
CA MET A 1 -14.25 0.60 30.65
C MET A 1 -15.37 0.23 31.63
N LYS A 2 -16.20 1.16 32.14
CA LYS A 2 -17.53 0.80 32.69
C LYS A 2 -18.54 1.04 31.57
N LEU A 3 -19.19 -0.03 31.12
CA LEU A 3 -19.90 -0.08 29.85
C LEU A 3 -21.42 -0.15 29.97
N VAL A 4 -21.99 -0.21 31.18
CA VAL A 4 -23.43 -0.42 31.37
C VAL A 4 -23.93 0.38 32.58
N LYS A 5 -25.04 1.11 32.40
CA LYS A 5 -25.77 1.77 33.50
C LYS A 5 -26.31 0.72 34.48
N PRO A 6 -26.25 0.94 35.80
CA PRO A 6 -27.23 0.35 36.70
C PRO A 6 -28.58 1.00 36.41
N PHE A 7 -29.50 0.31 35.71
CA PHE A 7 -30.80 0.90 35.36
C PHE A 7 -32.02 0.15 35.88
N VAL A 8 -33.00 0.99 36.22
CA VAL A 8 -34.33 0.71 36.78
C VAL A 8 -35.25 0.21 35.66
N ARG A 9 -36.07 -0.79 36.00
CA ARG A 9 -36.92 -1.57 35.09
C ARG A 9 -37.90 -0.69 34.28
N SER A 10 -37.86 -0.85 32.95
CA SER A 10 -39.03 -0.64 32.07
C SER A 10 -38.87 -1.47 30.79
N ARG A 11 -39.99 -2.06 30.34
CA ARG A 11 -40.17 -3.25 29.48
C ARG A 11 -40.22 -2.89 27.99
N MET A 12 -39.74 -3.77 27.11
CA MET A 12 -40.52 -4.28 25.95
C MET A 12 -39.78 -5.42 25.22
N ARG A 13 -40.44 -6.59 25.15
CA ARG A 13 -40.13 -7.74 24.29
C ARG A 13 -41.20 -7.83 23.20
N SER A 14 -40.80 -7.94 21.93
CA SER A 14 -41.35 -8.87 20.91
C SER A 14 -41.11 -8.31 19.50
N ASP A 15 -40.32 -9.01 18.66
CA ASP A 15 -40.68 -9.37 17.28
C ASP A 15 -39.46 -9.86 16.45
N LEU A 16 -38.75 -10.89 16.92
CA LEU A 16 -37.69 -11.53 16.13
C LEU A 16 -38.17 -12.68 15.22
N THR A 17 -39.49 -12.92 15.10
CA THR A 17 -40.03 -14.12 14.41
C THR A 17 -40.76 -13.84 13.10
N LYS A 18 -40.66 -12.63 12.53
CA LYS A 18 -41.49 -12.22 11.36
C LYS A 18 -40.76 -11.92 10.05
N MET A 19 -39.43 -11.99 9.95
CA MET A 19 -38.73 -11.65 8.69
C MET A 19 -38.44 -12.85 7.77
N LEU A 20 -39.45 -13.67 7.52
CA LEU A 20 -39.47 -14.58 6.37
C LEU A 20 -40.91 -14.66 5.84
N ALA A 21 -41.29 -13.73 4.95
CA ALA A 21 -42.15 -13.95 3.78
C ALA A 21 -42.81 -12.66 3.24
N VAL A 22 -42.91 -12.63 1.91
CA VAL A 22 -43.89 -11.93 1.05
C VAL A 22 -43.54 -10.54 0.50
N ALA A 23 -43.33 -10.52 -0.81
CA ALA A 23 -43.51 -9.41 -1.73
C ALA A 23 -44.98 -9.24 -2.16
N LEU A 24 -45.32 -8.04 -2.66
CA LEU A 24 -46.50 -7.60 -3.43
C LEU A 24 -47.75 -7.02 -2.71
N VAL A 25 -47.99 -5.73 -3.03
CA VAL A 25 -49.26 -5.10 -3.51
C VAL A 25 -50.13 -4.25 -2.55
N TRP A 26 -50.22 -2.98 -2.97
CA TRP A 26 -51.33 -1.99 -2.94
C TRP A 26 -51.64 -1.12 -1.70
N SER A 27 -51.36 0.18 -1.89
CA SER A 27 -52.26 1.36 -1.84
C SER A 27 -53.52 1.36 -0.96
N GLY A 28 -53.71 2.48 -0.24
CA GLY A 28 -55.04 3.04 -0.01
C GLY A 28 -55.27 3.81 1.31
N ALA A 29 -55.48 5.12 1.16
CA ALA A 29 -56.38 6.01 1.92
C ALA A 29 -55.97 6.64 3.28
N MET A 30 -55.47 7.88 3.17
CA MET A 30 -56.11 9.18 3.52
C MET A 30 -56.81 9.47 4.87
N ALA A 31 -56.59 10.75 5.27
CA ALA A 31 -57.31 11.64 6.20
C ALA A 31 -56.77 11.69 7.65
N GLY A 32 -56.39 12.83 8.26
CA GLY A 32 -56.45 14.25 7.90
C GLY A 32 -56.81 15.06 9.16
N ILE A 33 -55.97 16.01 9.61
CA ILE A 33 -56.34 17.10 10.54
C ILE A 33 -55.49 18.36 10.21
N PRO A 34 -56.10 19.57 10.09
CA PRO A 34 -55.42 20.78 9.60
C PRO A 34 -54.87 21.70 10.71
N GLY A 35 -53.83 22.46 10.34
CA GLY A 35 -53.70 23.87 10.70
C GLY A 35 -52.58 24.24 11.68
N VAL A 36 -51.44 24.72 11.15
CA VAL A 36 -50.72 25.91 11.64
C VAL A 36 -49.99 26.54 10.44
N GLN A 37 -50.07 27.86 10.32
CA GLN A 37 -49.56 28.69 9.22
C GLN A 37 -48.29 29.45 9.66
N HIS A 38 -47.42 29.70 8.67
CA HIS A 38 -46.30 30.66 8.57
C HIS A 38 -44.86 30.15 8.79
N ALA A 39 -44.10 30.04 7.69
CA ALA A 39 -43.09 31.03 7.27
C ALA A 39 -42.58 30.68 5.85
N HIS A 40 -42.35 31.69 5.02
CA HIS A 40 -41.91 31.55 3.62
C HIS A 40 -40.49 30.99 3.52
N ALA A 41 -40.36 29.81 2.91
CA ALA A 41 -39.13 29.32 2.29
C ALA A 41 -39.32 29.40 0.77
N GLU A 42 -38.30 29.86 0.04
CA GLU A 42 -38.28 29.81 -1.42
C GLU A 42 -38.50 28.37 -1.89
N GLU A 43 -39.43 28.19 -2.83
CA GLU A 43 -39.86 26.90 -3.34
C GLU A 43 -38.69 26.21 -4.07
N VAL A 44 -38.15 25.15 -3.47
CA VAL A 44 -37.46 24.09 -4.21
C VAL A 44 -38.52 23.45 -5.11
N PRO A 45 -38.33 23.38 -6.44
CA PRO A 45 -39.33 22.80 -7.32
C PRO A 45 -39.54 21.34 -6.94
N VAL A 46 -40.77 21.01 -6.55
CA VAL A 46 -41.19 19.64 -6.28
C VAL A 46 -41.26 18.92 -7.63
N MET A 47 -40.28 18.06 -7.91
CA MET A 47 -40.29 17.16 -9.07
C MET A 47 -41.57 16.33 -9.09
N ASN A 48 -42.26 16.36 -10.24
CA ASN A 48 -43.39 15.47 -10.50
C ASN A 48 -42.90 14.02 -10.52
N PRO A 49 -43.58 13.07 -9.88
CA PRO A 49 -43.27 11.66 -10.03
C PRO A 49 -43.77 11.20 -11.41
N GLY A 50 -42.93 11.38 -12.43
CA GLY A 50 -43.23 11.03 -13.82
C GLY A 50 -42.31 11.61 -14.91
N GLU A 51 -41.31 12.45 -14.58
CA GLU A 51 -40.29 12.84 -15.55
C GLU A 51 -39.21 11.74 -15.61
N GLU A 52 -39.05 11.11 -16.78
CA GLU A 52 -37.83 10.36 -17.10
C GLU A 52 -36.67 11.36 -17.02
N VAL A 53 -35.82 11.24 -16.00
CA VAL A 53 -34.55 11.97 -15.96
C VAL A 53 -33.70 11.36 -17.07
N ASN A 54 -33.44 12.13 -18.13
CA ASN A 54 -32.46 11.71 -19.12
C ASN A 54 -31.10 11.70 -18.42
N THR A 55 -30.45 10.54 -18.45
CA THR A 55 -29.13 10.34 -17.87
C THR A 55 -28.16 9.92 -18.96
N PHE A 56 -26.92 10.39 -18.84
CA PHE A 56 -25.83 10.00 -19.72
C PHE A 56 -24.79 9.18 -18.94
N ASP A 57 -24.59 7.94 -19.35
CA ASP A 57 -23.58 7.05 -18.77
C ASP A 57 -22.28 7.17 -19.56
N LEU A 58 -21.20 7.53 -18.89
CA LEU A 58 -19.84 7.57 -19.42
C LEU A 58 -19.00 6.47 -18.76
N ARG A 59 -18.22 5.74 -19.57
CA ARG A 59 -17.14 4.88 -19.06
C ARG A 59 -15.81 5.54 -19.35
N VAL A 60 -15.01 5.74 -18.31
CA VAL A 60 -13.61 6.16 -18.43
C VAL A 60 -12.73 4.97 -18.09
N LEU A 61 -12.09 4.42 -19.11
CA LEU A 61 -10.95 3.52 -18.93
C LEU A 61 -9.68 4.36 -18.85
N HIS A 62 -8.80 4.06 -17.91
CA HIS A 62 -7.58 4.85 -17.77
C HIS A 62 -6.37 4.05 -17.30
N THR A 63 -5.20 4.55 -17.68
CA THR A 63 -3.87 4.12 -17.24
C THR A 63 -3.06 5.34 -16.82
N ASN A 64 -2.04 5.13 -15.98
CA ASN A 64 -1.06 6.13 -15.59
C ASN A 64 0.24 5.41 -15.24
N ASP A 65 1.39 6.10 -15.38
CA ASP A 65 2.69 5.64 -14.87
C ASP A 65 3.05 4.23 -15.35
N THR A 66 2.84 3.97 -16.65
CA THR A 66 3.11 2.65 -17.21
C THR A 66 4.60 2.37 -17.37
N HIS A 67 5.44 3.42 -17.44
CA HIS A 67 6.89 3.36 -17.32
C HIS A 67 7.55 2.25 -18.17
N ALA A 68 7.14 2.15 -19.42
CA ALA A 68 7.62 1.13 -20.36
C ALA A 68 7.50 -0.34 -19.88
N HIS A 69 6.63 -0.64 -18.92
CA HIS A 69 6.37 -2.00 -18.47
C HIS A 69 5.40 -2.69 -19.44
N LEU A 70 5.97 -3.41 -20.42
CA LEU A 70 5.22 -4.08 -21.48
C LEU A 70 4.97 -5.57 -21.23
N ASP A 71 5.51 -6.16 -20.16
CA ASP A 71 5.43 -7.61 -19.88
C ASP A 71 3.99 -8.14 -19.76
N ASN A 72 3.05 -7.28 -19.39
CA ASN A 72 1.63 -7.62 -19.29
C ASN A 72 0.75 -6.93 -20.35
N VAL A 73 1.35 -6.21 -21.31
CA VAL A 73 0.60 -5.38 -22.26
C VAL A 73 -0.39 -6.19 -23.11
N ALA A 74 -0.05 -7.44 -23.45
CA ALA A 74 -0.95 -8.30 -24.21
C ALA A 74 -2.24 -8.66 -23.43
N ARG A 75 -2.15 -8.84 -22.11
CA ARG A 75 -3.32 -9.01 -21.24
C ARG A 75 -4.07 -7.70 -21.04
N ARG A 76 -3.35 -6.58 -20.89
CA ARG A 76 -3.96 -5.25 -20.81
C ARG A 76 -4.76 -4.91 -22.08
N VAL A 77 -4.27 -5.30 -23.25
CA VAL A 77 -5.00 -5.17 -24.52
C VAL A 77 -6.32 -5.94 -24.47
N THR A 78 -6.33 -7.19 -24.02
CA THR A 78 -7.57 -7.97 -23.83
C THR A 78 -8.50 -7.27 -22.83
N ALA A 79 -7.98 -6.86 -21.68
CA ALA A 79 -8.78 -6.21 -20.63
C ALA A 79 -9.47 -4.93 -21.13
N ILE A 80 -8.75 -4.10 -21.89
CA ILE A 80 -9.31 -2.87 -22.49
C ILE A 80 -10.39 -3.23 -23.52
N LYS A 81 -10.12 -4.19 -24.41
CA LYS A 81 -11.10 -4.63 -25.42
C LYS A 81 -12.38 -5.16 -24.78
N GLU A 82 -12.27 -5.93 -23.70
CA GLU A 82 -13.41 -6.50 -22.98
C GLU A 82 -14.18 -5.48 -22.14
N ALA A 83 -13.48 -4.47 -21.60
CA ALA A 83 -14.10 -3.44 -20.76
C ALA A 83 -14.77 -2.31 -21.55
N ARG A 84 -14.47 -2.15 -22.86
CA ARG A 84 -15.08 -1.12 -23.70
C ARG A 84 -16.59 -1.33 -23.91
N ASN A 85 -17.31 -0.23 -24.05
CA ASN A 85 -18.69 -0.11 -24.50
C ASN A 85 -18.84 1.11 -25.42
N ASP A 86 -20.04 1.39 -25.92
CA ASP A 86 -20.30 2.50 -26.86
C ASP A 86 -20.06 3.90 -26.25
N ASN A 87 -19.98 4.00 -24.92
CA ASN A 87 -19.74 5.25 -24.18
C ASN A 87 -18.35 5.31 -23.53
N THR A 88 -17.36 4.59 -24.07
CA THR A 88 -16.03 4.51 -23.45
C THR A 88 -15.06 5.55 -24.00
N LEU A 89 -14.42 6.29 -23.09
CA LEU A 89 -13.15 6.99 -23.32
C LEU A 89 -11.99 6.16 -22.73
N LEU A 90 -10.87 6.09 -23.44
CA LEU A 90 -9.62 5.49 -22.97
C LEU A 90 -8.54 6.57 -22.84
N LEU A 91 -8.11 6.86 -21.62
CA LEU A 91 -7.22 7.99 -21.31
C LEU A 91 -5.91 7.51 -20.67
N ASP A 92 -4.81 8.22 -20.92
CA ASP A 92 -3.54 7.99 -20.23
C ASP A 92 -3.08 9.24 -19.47
N ALA A 93 -2.81 9.10 -18.18
CA ALA A 93 -2.45 10.21 -17.32
C ALA A 93 -0.93 10.50 -17.30
N GLY A 94 -0.14 10.03 -18.27
CA GLY A 94 1.28 10.38 -18.40
C GLY A 94 2.23 9.35 -17.76
N ASP A 95 3.53 9.58 -17.96
CA ASP A 95 4.63 8.68 -17.61
C ASP A 95 4.53 7.29 -18.28
N VAL A 96 4.39 7.32 -19.60
CA VAL A 96 4.65 6.15 -20.46
C VAL A 96 6.16 5.92 -20.58
N PHE A 97 6.95 7.00 -20.57
CA PHE A 97 8.39 6.97 -20.74
C PHE A 97 9.12 6.45 -19.51
N SER A 98 10.33 5.93 -19.75
CA SER A 98 11.33 5.46 -18.77
C SER A 98 10.86 4.31 -17.87
N GLY A 99 11.77 3.37 -17.54
CA GLY A 99 11.49 2.30 -16.58
C GLY A 99 12.07 0.93 -16.95
N THR A 100 12.05 0.58 -18.24
CA THR A 100 12.57 -0.72 -18.71
C THR A 100 13.47 -0.59 -19.94
N LEU A 101 14.10 -1.71 -20.33
CA LEU A 101 14.87 -1.79 -21.56
C LEU A 101 14.05 -1.49 -22.84
N TYR A 102 12.73 -1.60 -22.80
CA TYR A 102 11.88 -1.19 -23.91
C TYR A 102 12.05 0.29 -24.21
N PHE A 103 12.03 1.16 -23.18
CA PHE A 103 12.28 2.58 -23.37
C PHE A 103 13.71 2.85 -23.84
N ASN A 104 14.71 2.20 -23.26
CA ASN A 104 16.11 2.39 -23.68
C ASN A 104 16.33 2.01 -25.16
N LYS A 105 15.55 1.06 -25.69
CA LYS A 105 15.66 0.60 -27.07
C LYS A 105 14.80 1.38 -28.05
N TYR A 106 13.57 1.73 -27.66
CA TYR A 106 12.53 2.23 -28.56
C TYR A 106 12.05 3.65 -28.24
N GLU A 107 12.53 4.26 -27.16
CA GLU A 107 12.24 5.66 -26.80
C GLU A 107 10.72 5.95 -26.75
N GLY A 108 9.95 5.01 -26.20
CA GLY A 108 8.48 5.08 -26.05
C GLY A 108 7.68 4.59 -27.26
N LEU A 109 8.32 4.34 -28.42
CA LEU A 109 7.60 3.91 -29.63
C LEU A 109 7.06 2.47 -29.56
N ALA A 110 7.60 1.63 -28.68
CA ALA A 110 7.06 0.29 -28.44
C ALA A 110 5.70 0.38 -27.72
N ASP A 111 5.62 1.19 -26.67
CA ASP A 111 4.39 1.50 -25.93
C ASP A 111 3.34 2.13 -26.84
N LEU A 112 3.76 3.14 -27.61
CA LEU A 112 2.88 3.88 -28.51
C LEU A 112 2.20 3.00 -29.55
N TRP A 113 2.87 1.94 -30.02
CA TRP A 113 2.26 1.00 -30.96
C TRP A 113 1.00 0.37 -30.36
N PHE A 114 1.05 -0.08 -29.10
CA PHE A 114 -0.11 -0.67 -28.43
C PHE A 114 -1.17 0.38 -28.13
N MET A 115 -0.78 1.60 -27.74
CA MET A 115 -1.72 2.70 -27.50
C MET A 115 -2.47 3.10 -28.77
N ASN A 116 -1.77 3.16 -29.90
CA ASN A 116 -2.38 3.42 -31.22
C ASN A 116 -3.34 2.30 -31.61
N GLU A 117 -2.93 1.04 -31.45
CA GLU A 117 -3.78 -0.13 -31.76
C GLU A 117 -5.05 -0.16 -30.89
N LEU A 118 -4.95 0.30 -29.64
CA LEU A 118 -6.07 0.36 -28.71
C LEU A 118 -6.97 1.58 -28.92
N GLY A 119 -6.55 2.58 -29.70
CA GLY A 119 -7.29 3.81 -29.92
C GLY A 119 -7.50 4.60 -28.62
N TYR A 120 -6.41 4.99 -27.95
CA TYR A 120 -6.48 5.96 -26.87
C TYR A 120 -7.13 7.26 -27.36
N ASP A 121 -7.88 7.92 -26.49
CA ASP A 121 -8.66 9.10 -26.82
C ASP A 121 -7.94 10.41 -26.51
N ALA A 122 -7.07 10.41 -25.49
CA ALA A 122 -6.14 11.47 -25.16
C ALA A 122 -5.05 10.97 -24.19
N MET A 123 -3.94 11.70 -24.15
CA MET A 123 -2.87 11.54 -23.17
C MET A 123 -2.42 12.91 -22.64
N THR A 124 -2.15 13.03 -21.33
CA THR A 124 -1.39 14.18 -20.80
C THR A 124 0.10 13.82 -20.69
N PHE A 125 0.96 14.81 -20.52
CA PHE A 125 2.37 14.55 -20.24
C PHE A 125 2.59 14.35 -18.75
N GLY A 126 3.37 13.34 -18.41
CA GLY A 126 4.09 13.26 -17.15
C GLY A 126 5.49 13.84 -17.25
N ASN A 127 6.24 13.74 -16.15
CA ASN A 127 7.58 14.30 -16.11
C ASN A 127 8.57 13.46 -16.95
N HIS A 128 8.39 12.15 -17.03
CA HIS A 128 9.32 11.25 -17.74
C HIS A 128 9.25 11.37 -19.26
N GLU A 129 8.16 11.91 -19.81
CA GLU A 129 8.08 12.24 -21.23
C GLU A 129 9.22 13.19 -21.69
N PHE A 130 9.80 13.95 -20.76
CA PHE A 130 10.87 14.90 -21.02
C PHE A 130 12.29 14.35 -20.78
N ASP A 131 12.47 13.08 -20.39
CA ASP A 131 13.76 12.53 -19.95
C ASP A 131 14.84 12.55 -21.03
N LYS A 132 14.41 12.33 -22.28
CA LYS A 132 15.27 12.39 -23.48
C LYS A 132 15.12 13.71 -24.24
N GLY A 133 14.50 14.70 -23.60
CA GLY A 133 14.28 16.05 -24.09
C GLY A 133 13.26 16.20 -25.23
N PRO A 134 12.96 17.45 -25.62
CA PRO A 134 11.87 17.79 -26.54
C PRO A 134 11.96 17.14 -27.93
N SER A 135 13.16 16.88 -28.44
CA SER A 135 13.34 16.27 -29.76
C SER A 135 12.86 14.82 -29.81
N THR A 136 13.07 14.06 -28.73
CA THR A 136 12.63 12.66 -28.63
C THR A 136 11.13 12.62 -28.45
N LEU A 137 10.61 13.45 -27.53
CA LEU A 137 9.18 13.58 -27.27
C LEU A 137 8.38 13.99 -28.53
N LYS A 138 8.92 14.89 -29.36
CA LYS A 138 8.34 15.24 -30.66
C LYS A 138 8.06 14.01 -31.52
N THR A 139 9.00 13.07 -31.60
CA THR A 139 8.86 11.86 -32.44
C THR A 139 7.74 10.96 -31.93
N PHE A 140 7.63 10.81 -30.61
CA PHE A 140 6.53 10.09 -29.97
C PHE A 140 5.18 10.76 -30.26
N ILE A 141 5.07 12.07 -30.04
CA ILE A 141 3.82 12.82 -30.28
C ILE A 141 3.39 12.69 -31.74
N GLN A 142 4.28 12.96 -32.71
CA GLN A 142 3.92 12.89 -34.13
C GLN A 142 3.54 11.49 -34.61
N SER A 143 3.93 10.45 -33.87
CA SER A 143 3.59 9.06 -34.19
C SER A 143 2.30 8.60 -33.52
N ALA A 144 1.70 9.41 -32.64
CA ALA A 144 0.47 9.07 -31.93
C ALA A 144 -0.76 9.22 -32.83
N SER A 145 -1.70 8.28 -32.69
CA SER A 145 -3.00 8.29 -33.37
C SER A 145 -4.09 8.96 -32.52
N PHE A 146 -3.68 9.82 -31.59
CA PHE A 146 -4.51 10.56 -30.66
C PHE A 146 -3.87 11.92 -30.31
N PRO A 147 -4.66 12.90 -29.82
CA PRO A 147 -4.14 14.19 -29.37
C PRO A 147 -3.56 14.12 -27.96
N PHE A 148 -2.69 15.08 -27.65
CA PHE A 148 -2.16 15.32 -26.31
C PHE A 148 -2.84 16.53 -25.68
N VAL A 149 -3.05 16.49 -24.37
CA VAL A 149 -3.60 17.62 -23.61
C VAL A 149 -2.61 18.12 -22.56
N SER A 150 -2.39 19.44 -22.49
CA SER A 150 -1.61 20.08 -21.43
C SER A 150 -1.91 21.58 -21.38
N SER A 151 -2.57 22.03 -20.31
CA SER A 151 -3.01 23.41 -20.12
C SER A 151 -1.96 24.30 -19.44
N ASN A 152 -1.09 23.69 -18.62
CA ASN A 152 -0.13 24.42 -17.79
C ASN A 152 1.31 24.38 -18.33
N ILE A 153 1.57 23.82 -19.51
CA ILE A 153 2.88 23.93 -20.17
C ILE A 153 2.88 25.11 -21.14
N ASP A 154 3.88 25.97 -21.00
CA ASP A 154 4.28 26.94 -22.02
C ASP A 154 5.45 26.35 -22.81
N PHE A 155 5.20 25.99 -24.06
CA PHE A 155 6.24 25.46 -24.95
C PHE A 155 7.21 26.54 -25.48
N GLY A 156 6.93 27.82 -25.18
CA GLY A 156 7.80 28.95 -25.48
C GLY A 156 8.30 28.95 -26.93
N THR A 157 9.61 29.14 -27.09
CA THR A 157 10.31 29.09 -28.38
C THR A 157 10.98 27.75 -28.64
N ASP A 158 10.59 26.67 -27.95
CA ASP A 158 11.17 25.34 -28.21
C ASP A 158 10.90 24.91 -29.66
N ALA A 159 11.96 24.61 -30.41
CA ALA A 159 11.85 24.33 -31.84
C ALA A 159 11.20 22.98 -32.15
N SER A 160 11.08 22.09 -31.16
CA SER A 160 10.55 20.73 -31.34
C SER A 160 9.05 20.67 -31.09
N LEU A 161 8.59 21.22 -29.97
CA LEU A 161 7.23 21.06 -29.44
C LEU A 161 6.34 22.28 -29.68
N SER A 162 6.89 23.51 -29.72
CA SER A 162 6.11 24.72 -30.02
C SER A 162 5.32 24.61 -31.34
N PRO A 163 5.88 24.02 -32.43
CA PRO A 163 5.12 23.81 -33.68
C PRO A 163 3.97 22.80 -33.59
N LEU A 164 3.95 21.93 -32.57
CA LEU A 164 2.89 20.93 -32.36
C LEU A 164 1.78 21.47 -31.45
N PHE A 165 2.01 22.58 -30.76
CA PHE A 165 1.04 23.16 -29.83
C PHE A 165 0.04 24.07 -30.54
N ASN A 166 -1.24 23.79 -30.32
CA ASN A 166 -2.34 24.62 -30.73
C ASN A 166 -3.00 25.23 -29.49
N ALA A 167 -3.00 26.57 -29.42
CA ALA A 167 -3.51 27.30 -28.27
C ALA A 167 -5.05 27.31 -28.13
N ALA A 168 -5.78 26.87 -29.15
CA ALA A 168 -7.24 26.75 -29.09
C ALA A 168 -7.66 25.40 -28.49
N VAL A 169 -8.91 25.31 -28.02
CA VAL A 169 -9.50 24.00 -27.67
C VAL A 169 -9.67 23.17 -28.95
N GLY A 170 -9.18 21.92 -28.94
CA GLY A 170 -9.33 20.99 -30.05
C GLY A 170 -10.74 20.39 -30.11
N GLU A 171 -11.35 20.31 -31.29
CA GLU A 171 -12.68 19.73 -31.49
C GLU A 171 -12.67 18.73 -32.68
N PRO A 172 -12.26 17.46 -32.50
CA PRO A 172 -11.83 16.80 -31.26
C PRO A 172 -10.34 16.93 -30.93
N GLY A 173 -9.59 17.67 -31.75
CA GLY A 173 -8.12 17.72 -31.70
C GLY A 173 -7.51 16.77 -32.74
N ASP A 174 -6.47 17.22 -33.43
CA ASP A 174 -5.78 16.44 -34.44
C ASP A 174 -4.76 15.50 -33.78
N ASN A 175 -4.65 14.28 -34.30
CA ASN A 175 -3.66 13.29 -33.87
C ASN A 175 -2.23 13.87 -33.92
N GLY A 176 -1.42 13.54 -32.92
CA GLY A 176 -0.03 13.97 -32.85
C GLY A 176 0.16 15.48 -32.75
N ASN A 177 -0.82 16.19 -32.19
CA ASN A 177 -0.73 17.59 -31.79
C ASN A 177 -1.07 17.76 -30.31
N ILE A 178 -0.73 18.93 -29.77
CA ILE A 178 -0.87 19.27 -28.37
C ILE A 178 -1.91 20.39 -28.24
N TYR A 179 -2.83 20.26 -27.29
CA TYR A 179 -3.86 21.25 -27.00
C TYR A 179 -3.92 21.54 -25.50
N PRO A 180 -4.36 22.72 -25.04
CA PRO A 180 -4.65 22.93 -23.62
C PRO A 180 -5.82 22.04 -23.16
N ALA A 181 -6.83 21.89 -24.02
CA ALA A 181 -7.99 21.04 -23.83
C ALA A 181 -8.55 20.58 -25.18
N ILE A 182 -9.32 19.49 -25.16
CA ILE A 182 -10.06 18.97 -26.31
C ILE A 182 -11.53 18.69 -25.94
N ILE A 183 -12.39 18.54 -26.95
CA ILE A 183 -13.79 18.13 -26.79
C ILE A 183 -14.04 16.85 -27.58
N ARG A 184 -14.41 15.76 -26.90
CA ARG A 184 -14.84 14.51 -27.52
C ARG A 184 -16.36 14.42 -27.52
N THR A 185 -16.95 13.96 -28.61
CA THR A 185 -18.38 13.61 -28.67
C THR A 185 -18.54 12.12 -28.41
N VAL A 186 -19.29 11.77 -27.37
CA VAL A 186 -19.60 10.38 -27.00
C VAL A 186 -21.11 10.23 -27.00
N ASN A 187 -21.63 9.45 -27.94
CA ASN A 187 -23.08 9.25 -28.15
C ASN A 187 -23.93 10.54 -28.14
N GLY A 188 -23.40 11.60 -28.75
CA GLY A 188 -24.07 12.89 -28.90
C GLY A 188 -23.75 13.92 -27.81
N GLU A 189 -23.20 13.49 -26.68
CA GLU A 189 -22.79 14.35 -25.58
C GLU A 189 -21.36 14.86 -25.75
N LYS A 190 -21.11 16.12 -25.37
CA LYS A 190 -19.78 16.73 -25.40
C LYS A 190 -19.06 16.54 -24.08
N ILE A 191 -17.89 15.91 -24.12
CA ILE A 191 -17.00 15.70 -22.98
C ILE A 191 -15.73 16.52 -23.19
N GLY A 192 -15.45 17.46 -22.29
CA GLY A 192 -14.23 18.24 -22.27
C GLY A 192 -13.11 17.50 -21.56
N ILE A 193 -11.90 17.54 -22.10
CA ILE A 193 -10.73 16.90 -21.50
C ILE A 193 -9.58 17.91 -21.54
N PHE A 194 -9.03 18.28 -20.39
CA PHE A 194 -7.85 19.15 -20.32
C PHE A 194 -6.71 18.47 -19.56
N GLY A 195 -5.48 18.86 -19.85
CA GLY A 195 -4.29 18.22 -19.31
C GLY A 195 -3.57 19.06 -18.26
N LEU A 196 -2.93 18.41 -17.28
CA LEU A 196 -2.01 19.06 -16.33
C LEU A 196 -0.74 18.22 -16.15
N THR A 197 0.39 18.88 -15.97
CA THR A 197 1.71 18.25 -15.76
C THR A 197 2.43 18.90 -14.59
N THR A 198 3.07 18.12 -13.72
CA THR A 198 3.79 18.66 -12.55
C THR A 198 4.86 19.69 -12.93
N PRO A 199 4.88 20.89 -12.32
CA PRO A 199 5.95 21.87 -12.52
C PRO A 199 7.34 21.37 -12.12
N ASP A 200 7.41 20.33 -11.26
CA ASP A 200 8.67 19.72 -10.82
C ASP A 200 9.44 19.08 -11.98
N THR A 201 8.79 18.84 -13.12
CA THR A 201 9.42 18.38 -14.37
C THR A 201 10.64 19.23 -14.76
N ALA A 202 10.62 20.54 -14.49
CA ALA A 202 11.75 21.44 -14.75
C ALA A 202 13.04 21.06 -14.00
N ALA A 203 12.91 20.41 -12.84
CA ALA A 203 14.02 19.95 -12.01
C ALA A 203 14.27 18.43 -12.13
N LEU A 204 13.22 17.65 -12.34
CA LEU A 204 13.27 16.18 -12.31
C LEU A 204 13.65 15.55 -13.65
N SER A 205 13.46 16.27 -14.76
CA SER A 205 13.68 15.76 -16.11
C SER A 205 14.49 16.72 -16.98
N SER A 206 14.42 16.59 -18.31
CA SER A 206 15.20 17.37 -19.28
C SER A 206 14.34 18.17 -20.27
N PRO A 207 13.35 18.97 -19.84
CA PRO A 207 12.49 19.74 -20.76
C PRO A 207 13.23 20.85 -21.52
N GLY A 208 14.40 21.28 -21.05
CA GLY A 208 15.17 22.38 -21.63
C GLY A 208 14.73 23.76 -21.14
N GLU A 209 15.51 24.79 -21.44
CA GLU A 209 15.33 26.15 -20.89
C GLU A 209 14.14 26.92 -21.48
N ALA A 210 13.65 26.51 -22.66
CA ALA A 210 12.60 27.22 -23.39
C ALA A 210 11.17 26.81 -23.00
N ILE A 211 11.02 25.73 -22.22
CA ILE A 211 9.73 25.21 -21.76
C ILE A 211 9.53 25.64 -20.30
N HIS A 212 8.35 26.16 -20.00
CA HIS A 212 8.00 26.63 -18.66
C HIS A 212 6.69 26.01 -18.19
N PHE A 213 6.56 25.84 -16.88
CA PHE A 213 5.37 25.27 -16.25
C PHE A 213 4.65 26.36 -15.48
N LYS A 214 3.39 26.60 -15.83
CA LYS A 214 2.50 27.60 -15.25
C LYS A 214 1.86 27.08 -13.97
N ASP A 215 1.25 27.99 -13.22
CA ASP A 215 0.44 27.65 -12.05
C ASP A 215 -0.68 26.66 -12.42
N ILE A 216 -0.79 25.60 -11.63
CA ILE A 216 -1.72 24.47 -11.88
C ILE A 216 -3.17 24.95 -11.79
N LYS A 217 -3.52 25.62 -10.70
CA LYS A 217 -4.89 26.05 -10.41
C LYS A 217 -5.38 27.05 -11.47
N ALA A 218 -4.62 28.11 -11.73
CA ALA A 218 -4.99 29.11 -12.71
C ALA A 218 -5.13 28.54 -14.13
N SER A 219 -4.29 27.57 -14.50
CA SER A 219 -4.38 26.90 -15.80
C SER A 219 -5.62 26.01 -15.91
N ALA A 220 -5.98 25.31 -14.83
CA ALA A 220 -7.19 24.49 -14.76
C ALA A 220 -8.47 25.36 -14.84
N GLU A 221 -8.56 26.43 -14.05
CA GLU A 221 -9.69 27.38 -14.10
C GLU A 221 -9.88 27.96 -15.51
N GLN A 222 -8.78 28.30 -16.19
CA GLN A 222 -8.83 28.79 -17.56
C GLN A 222 -9.32 27.72 -18.55
N ALA A 223 -8.88 26.47 -18.39
CA ALA A 223 -9.30 25.36 -19.26
C ALA A 223 -10.79 25.03 -19.07
N VAL A 224 -11.27 24.98 -17.82
CA VAL A 224 -12.69 24.78 -17.49
C VAL A 224 -13.54 25.88 -18.13
N ALA A 225 -13.18 27.15 -17.93
CA ALA A 225 -13.92 28.27 -18.50
C ALA A 225 -13.97 28.21 -20.04
N ALA A 226 -12.87 27.85 -20.70
CA ALA A 226 -12.81 27.73 -22.15
C ALA A 226 -13.68 26.58 -22.71
N LEU A 227 -13.80 25.47 -21.96
CA LEU A 227 -14.68 24.35 -22.30
C LEU A 227 -16.15 24.72 -22.10
N GLN A 228 -16.49 25.36 -20.96
CA GLN A 228 -17.85 25.81 -20.65
C GLN A 228 -18.35 26.85 -21.65
N GLU A 229 -17.49 27.77 -22.13
CA GLU A 229 -17.85 28.74 -23.20
C GLU A 229 -18.27 28.03 -24.50
N LYS A 230 -17.81 26.80 -24.73
CA LYS A 230 -18.17 25.96 -25.88
C LYS A 230 -19.39 25.07 -25.64
N GLY A 231 -20.06 25.27 -24.51
CA GLY A 231 -21.26 24.53 -24.08
C GLY A 231 -20.95 23.12 -23.60
N VAL A 232 -19.75 22.88 -23.07
CA VAL A 232 -19.40 21.62 -22.41
C VAL A 232 -19.80 21.73 -20.94
N ASN A 233 -20.51 20.72 -20.44
CA ASN A 233 -20.91 20.61 -19.03
C ASN A 233 -20.44 19.31 -18.37
N LYS A 234 -19.57 18.54 -19.04
CA LYS A 234 -18.93 17.34 -18.48
C LYS A 234 -17.44 17.43 -18.75
N ILE A 235 -16.62 17.62 -17.73
CA ILE A 235 -15.21 18.00 -17.83
C ILE A 235 -14.34 17.02 -17.05
N ILE A 236 -13.34 16.47 -17.75
CA ILE A 236 -12.31 15.59 -17.22
C ILE A 236 -10.98 16.35 -17.17
N ALA A 237 -10.35 16.41 -16.00
CA ALA A 237 -8.94 16.76 -15.87
C ALA A 237 -8.09 15.48 -16.00
N LEU A 238 -7.25 15.42 -17.02
CA LEU A 238 -6.24 14.37 -17.22
C LEU A 238 -4.92 14.86 -16.65
N SER A 239 -4.53 14.36 -15.48
CA SER A 239 -3.60 15.04 -14.59
C SER A 239 -2.37 14.20 -14.27
N HIS A 240 -1.19 14.82 -14.35
CA HIS A 240 0.08 14.23 -13.91
C HIS A 240 0.77 15.14 -12.88
N ILE A 241 0.05 15.52 -11.82
CA ILE A 241 0.55 16.40 -10.75
C ILE A 241 0.70 15.68 -9.40
N GLY A 242 0.22 14.45 -9.28
CA GLY A 242 0.27 13.66 -8.06
C GLY A 242 -1.01 13.74 -7.21
N TYR A 243 -1.35 12.64 -6.55
CA TYR A 243 -2.64 12.45 -5.88
C TYR A 243 -3.01 13.56 -4.87
N ASN A 244 -2.07 14.00 -4.03
CA ASN A 244 -2.35 15.07 -3.04
C ASN A 244 -2.71 16.41 -3.71
N LEU A 245 -2.13 16.70 -4.87
CA LEU A 245 -2.45 17.89 -5.65
C LEU A 245 -3.74 17.70 -6.46
N ASP A 246 -4.04 16.47 -6.91
CA ASP A 246 -5.32 16.12 -7.52
C ASP A 246 -6.49 16.32 -6.55
N GLU A 247 -6.38 15.87 -5.29
CA GLU A 247 -7.40 16.12 -4.24
C GLU A 247 -7.59 17.62 -3.99
N LYS A 248 -6.49 18.36 -3.92
CA LYS A 248 -6.55 19.82 -3.73
C LYS A 248 -7.19 20.52 -4.93
N LEU A 249 -6.92 20.04 -6.16
CA LEU A 249 -7.54 20.56 -7.38
C LEU A 249 -9.05 20.31 -7.36
N ALA A 250 -9.49 19.12 -6.93
CA ALA A 250 -10.90 18.77 -6.77
C ALA A 250 -11.62 19.74 -5.82
N ASP A 251 -10.97 20.13 -4.73
CA ASP A 251 -11.54 21.05 -3.72
C ASP A 251 -11.55 22.53 -4.17
N GLU A 252 -10.61 22.92 -5.04
CA GLU A 252 -10.30 24.33 -5.29
C GLU A 252 -10.72 24.87 -6.68
N VAL A 253 -11.06 23.99 -7.62
CA VAL A 253 -11.43 24.37 -9.01
C VAL A 253 -12.81 23.82 -9.36
N GLU A 254 -13.80 24.71 -9.34
CA GLU A 254 -15.18 24.40 -9.70
C GLU A 254 -15.33 24.00 -11.18
N GLY A 255 -16.30 23.14 -11.48
CA GLY A 255 -16.64 22.70 -12.84
C GLY A 255 -15.81 21.53 -13.38
N ILE A 256 -14.97 20.91 -12.55
CA ILE A 256 -14.33 19.62 -12.87
C ILE A 256 -15.18 18.48 -12.31
N ASP A 257 -15.58 17.53 -13.15
CA ASP A 257 -16.37 16.38 -12.71
C ASP A 257 -15.48 15.18 -12.35
N ILE A 258 -14.44 14.93 -13.16
CA ILE A 258 -13.56 13.77 -13.02
C ILE A 258 -12.11 14.21 -13.14
N ILE A 259 -11.26 13.76 -12.22
CA ILE A 259 -9.80 13.88 -12.28
C ILE A 259 -9.23 12.47 -12.45
N VAL A 260 -8.59 12.24 -13.59
CA VAL A 260 -7.83 11.02 -13.89
C VAL A 260 -6.36 11.33 -13.69
N GLY A 261 -5.78 10.88 -12.57
CA GLY A 261 -4.45 11.26 -12.11
C GLY A 261 -3.33 10.26 -12.40
N GLY A 262 -2.09 10.69 -12.15
CA GLY A 262 -0.85 9.88 -12.17
C GLY A 262 0.24 10.41 -11.22
N HIS A 263 1.52 10.23 -11.57
CA HIS A 263 2.75 10.74 -10.93
C HIS A 263 3.12 10.10 -9.58
N SER A 264 2.15 10.00 -8.68
CA SER A 264 2.36 9.55 -7.30
C SER A 264 2.29 8.03 -7.12
N HIS A 265 2.02 7.30 -8.21
CA HIS A 265 1.80 5.84 -8.21
C HIS A 265 0.70 5.39 -7.23
N THR A 266 -0.25 6.26 -6.93
CA THR A 266 -1.27 5.98 -5.92
C THR A 266 -2.27 4.96 -6.47
N LYS A 267 -2.38 3.81 -5.80
CA LYS A 267 -3.41 2.81 -6.12
C LYS A 267 -4.72 3.13 -5.41
N LEU A 268 -5.69 3.66 -6.15
CA LEU A 268 -7.04 3.91 -5.63
C LEU A 268 -7.98 2.75 -5.99
N THR A 269 -8.25 1.86 -5.04
CA THR A 269 -9.13 0.70 -5.27
C THR A 269 -10.60 1.09 -5.44
N GLN A 270 -10.97 2.31 -5.03
CA GLN A 270 -12.27 2.95 -5.21
C GLN A 270 -12.04 4.43 -5.55
N PRO A 271 -12.95 5.08 -6.29
CA PRO A 271 -12.85 6.51 -6.54
C PRO A 271 -12.97 7.31 -5.25
N VAL A 272 -12.22 8.41 -5.16
CA VAL A 272 -12.33 9.38 -4.07
C VAL A 272 -13.28 10.49 -4.52
N VAL A 273 -14.22 10.86 -3.67
CA VAL A 273 -15.30 11.78 -4.03
C VAL A 273 -15.23 13.02 -3.14
N HIS A 274 -15.11 14.16 -3.79
CA HIS A 274 -15.23 15.49 -3.20
C HIS A 274 -16.63 16.02 -3.47
N HIS A 275 -17.11 16.95 -2.62
CA HIS A 275 -18.35 17.70 -2.91
C HIS A 275 -19.63 16.86 -3.12
N ALA A 276 -19.69 15.66 -2.53
CA ALA A 276 -20.74 14.67 -2.81
C ALA A 276 -22.20 15.11 -2.52
N ASP A 277 -22.39 16.16 -1.71
CA ASP A 277 -23.69 16.70 -1.33
C ASP A 277 -24.21 17.81 -2.25
N HIS A 278 -23.43 18.23 -3.24
CA HIS A 278 -23.78 19.27 -4.21
C HIS A 278 -23.36 18.87 -5.63
N GLU A 279 -22.13 19.17 -6.04
CA GLU A 279 -21.59 18.92 -7.37
C GLU A 279 -20.35 18.03 -7.22
N PRO A 280 -20.51 16.69 -7.31
CA PRO A 280 -19.43 15.78 -6.99
C PRO A 280 -18.25 15.90 -7.95
N THR A 281 -17.03 15.87 -7.42
CA THR A 281 -15.80 15.69 -8.22
C THR A 281 -15.13 14.37 -7.83
N ILE A 282 -14.81 13.55 -8.82
CA ILE A 282 -14.27 12.20 -8.62
C ILE A 282 -12.78 12.16 -8.97
N VAL A 283 -11.94 11.65 -8.08
CA VAL A 283 -10.50 11.41 -8.32
C VAL A 283 -10.23 9.90 -8.46
N VAL A 284 -9.50 9.51 -9.52
CA VAL A 284 -9.08 8.13 -9.79
C VAL A 284 -7.62 8.04 -10.22
N GLN A 285 -6.92 6.96 -9.81
CA GLN A 285 -5.56 6.57 -10.20
C GLN A 285 -5.44 5.04 -10.17
N THR A 286 -4.51 4.47 -10.94
CA THR A 286 -4.39 3.00 -11.12
C THR A 286 -3.23 2.35 -10.38
N GLY A 287 -2.36 3.11 -9.72
CA GLY A 287 -1.06 2.63 -9.30
C GLY A 287 -0.01 2.88 -10.37
N GLU A 288 0.75 1.87 -10.78
CA GLU A 288 1.88 2.00 -11.72
C GLU A 288 2.09 0.71 -12.54
N TYR A 289 2.99 0.79 -13.53
CA TYR A 289 3.56 -0.32 -14.31
C TYR A 289 2.55 -1.15 -15.08
N GLY A 290 1.38 -0.58 -15.36
CA GLY A 290 0.29 -1.29 -16.01
C GLY A 290 -0.24 -2.47 -15.19
N ALA A 291 0.01 -2.53 -13.88
CA ALA A 291 -0.48 -3.60 -13.02
C ALA A 291 -2.01 -3.63 -12.97
N PHE A 292 -2.65 -2.47 -13.14
CA PHE A 292 -4.09 -2.32 -13.17
C PHE A 292 -4.56 -1.51 -14.38
N LEU A 293 -5.76 -1.81 -14.85
CA LEU A 293 -6.57 -0.93 -15.70
C LEU A 293 -7.66 -0.31 -14.84
N GLY A 294 -7.74 1.02 -14.83
CA GLY A 294 -8.82 1.74 -14.17
C GLY A 294 -10.09 1.71 -15.02
N GLN A 295 -11.22 1.42 -14.40
CA GLN A 295 -12.55 1.56 -14.99
C GLN A 295 -13.41 2.39 -14.05
N LEU A 296 -13.86 3.56 -14.50
CA LEU A 296 -14.86 4.39 -13.85
C LEU A 296 -16.12 4.44 -14.73
N ASP A 297 -17.23 3.95 -14.20
CA ASP A 297 -18.57 4.15 -14.76
C ASP A 297 -19.20 5.34 -14.03
N ALA A 298 -19.58 6.39 -14.77
CA ALA A 298 -20.12 7.64 -14.23
C ALA A 298 -21.42 8.01 -14.94
N THR A 299 -22.45 8.37 -14.18
CA THR A 299 -23.76 8.76 -14.70
C THR A 299 -23.99 10.24 -14.44
N PHE A 300 -24.28 10.99 -15.50
CA PHE A 300 -24.56 12.43 -15.47
C PHE A 300 -26.05 12.68 -15.70
N ASP A 301 -26.58 13.73 -15.06
CA ASP A 301 -27.88 14.29 -15.44
C ASP A 301 -27.78 15.21 -16.67
N ASP A 302 -28.93 15.75 -17.10
CA ASP A 302 -29.02 16.70 -18.22
C ASP A 302 -28.21 17.99 -18.01
N ASN A 303 -27.97 18.40 -16.76
CA ASN A 303 -27.16 19.57 -16.45
C ASN A 303 -25.66 19.28 -16.47
N GLY A 304 -25.27 18.00 -16.58
CA GLY A 304 -23.88 17.56 -16.52
C GLY A 304 -23.39 17.29 -15.10
N VAL A 305 -24.28 17.17 -14.12
CA VAL A 305 -23.90 16.85 -12.74
C VAL A 305 -23.84 15.34 -12.54
N LEU A 306 -22.79 14.86 -11.85
CA LEU A 306 -22.65 13.46 -11.47
C LEU A 306 -23.75 13.02 -10.49
N THR A 307 -24.48 11.97 -10.83
CA THR A 307 -25.58 11.41 -10.02
C THR A 307 -25.31 9.99 -9.53
N ALA A 308 -24.44 9.25 -10.21
CA ALA A 308 -23.97 7.94 -9.78
C ALA A 308 -22.57 7.65 -10.32
N TRP A 309 -21.80 6.82 -9.62
CA TRP A 309 -20.50 6.35 -10.08
C TRP A 309 -20.15 5.00 -9.47
N ASN A 310 -19.35 4.24 -10.21
CA ASN A 310 -18.77 2.99 -9.75
C ASN A 310 -17.38 2.82 -10.38
N GLY A 311 -16.35 2.78 -9.54
CA GLY A 311 -14.97 2.58 -9.98
C GLY A 311 -14.41 1.24 -9.53
N LYS A 312 -13.56 0.65 -10.37
CA LYS A 312 -12.77 -0.53 -10.01
C LYS A 312 -11.42 -0.52 -10.71
N LEU A 313 -10.48 -1.25 -10.12
CA LEU A 313 -9.22 -1.61 -10.76
C LEU A 313 -9.31 -3.05 -11.25
N ILE A 314 -9.02 -3.25 -12.53
CA ILE A 314 -8.89 -4.58 -13.14
C ILE A 314 -7.41 -4.96 -13.03
N GLU A 315 -7.09 -5.93 -12.19
CA GLU A 315 -5.73 -6.45 -12.04
C GLU A 315 -5.33 -7.28 -13.25
N ILE A 316 -4.34 -6.80 -14.02
CA ILE A 316 -3.98 -7.36 -15.32
C ILE A 316 -3.37 -8.76 -15.20
N ASP A 317 -2.62 -8.99 -14.11
CA ASP A 317 -1.89 -10.22 -13.85
C ASP A 317 -2.55 -11.12 -12.80
N ALA A 318 -3.83 -10.86 -12.50
CA ALA A 318 -4.60 -11.69 -11.58
C ALA A 318 -4.52 -13.16 -11.98
N LYS A 319 -4.29 -14.04 -10.99
CA LYS A 319 -4.24 -15.49 -11.17
C LYS A 319 -5.35 -16.19 -10.39
N ASP A 320 -5.88 -17.26 -10.97
CA ASP A 320 -6.82 -18.13 -10.30
C ASP A 320 -6.12 -19.05 -9.26
N SER A 321 -6.91 -19.87 -8.56
CA SER A 321 -6.39 -20.81 -7.57
C SER A 321 -5.45 -21.89 -8.15
N ALA A 322 -5.44 -22.08 -9.47
CA ALA A 322 -4.54 -22.99 -10.17
C ALA A 322 -3.27 -22.29 -10.67
N GLY A 323 -3.10 -20.99 -10.39
CA GLY A 323 -1.96 -20.18 -10.81
C GLY A 323 -2.01 -19.76 -12.28
N GLN A 324 -3.15 -19.89 -12.96
CA GLN A 324 -3.35 -19.44 -14.33
C GLN A 324 -3.82 -17.99 -14.36
N TYR A 325 -3.34 -17.22 -15.34
CA TYR A 325 -3.82 -15.84 -15.52
C TYR A 325 -5.31 -15.83 -15.83
N VAL A 326 -6.05 -14.97 -15.13
CA VAL A 326 -7.50 -14.79 -15.28
C VAL A 326 -7.81 -14.13 -16.63
N ILE A 327 -6.98 -13.18 -17.04
CA ILE A 327 -7.10 -12.48 -18.34
C ILE A 327 -6.15 -13.16 -19.32
N ALA A 328 -6.67 -13.59 -20.46
CA ALA A 328 -5.87 -14.16 -21.53
C ALA A 328 -5.10 -13.07 -22.29
N SER A 329 -3.87 -13.36 -22.73
CA SER A 329 -3.13 -12.47 -23.63
C SER A 329 -3.82 -12.36 -24.99
N ASP A 330 -3.90 -11.15 -25.54
CA ASP A 330 -4.27 -10.92 -26.94
C ASP A 330 -3.17 -11.43 -27.86
N ALA A 331 -3.52 -12.31 -28.81
CA ALA A 331 -2.54 -13.01 -29.64
C ALA A 331 -1.72 -12.08 -30.56
N ALA A 332 -2.33 -11.00 -31.07
CA ALA A 332 -1.63 -10.06 -31.94
C ALA A 332 -0.69 -9.17 -31.11
N ALA A 333 -1.15 -8.72 -29.95
CA ALA A 333 -0.32 -7.96 -29.01
C ALA A 333 0.85 -8.79 -28.48
N GLU A 334 0.63 -10.06 -28.13
CA GLU A 334 1.69 -10.97 -27.67
C GLU A 334 2.76 -11.19 -28.76
N ALA A 335 2.33 -11.40 -30.01
CA ALA A 335 3.26 -11.52 -31.14
C ALA A 335 4.08 -10.24 -31.36
N LYS A 336 3.46 -9.06 -31.22
CA LYS A 336 4.15 -7.79 -31.33
C LYS A 336 5.11 -7.54 -30.16
N LEU A 337 4.72 -7.90 -28.94
CA LEU A 337 5.57 -7.82 -27.77
C LEU A 337 6.83 -8.67 -27.94
N ALA A 338 6.68 -9.89 -28.45
CA ALA A 338 7.81 -10.79 -28.73
C ALA A 338 8.77 -10.20 -29.77
N GLU A 339 8.26 -9.52 -30.80
CA GLU A 339 9.08 -8.78 -31.77
C GLU A 339 9.89 -7.68 -31.08
N TYR A 340 9.26 -6.89 -30.21
CA TYR A 340 9.95 -5.84 -29.46
C TYR A 340 10.93 -6.37 -28.41
N ALA A 341 10.66 -7.53 -27.82
CA ALA A 341 11.52 -8.16 -26.83
C ALA A 341 12.82 -8.70 -27.44
N ALA A 342 12.81 -9.18 -28.69
CA ALA A 342 13.94 -9.88 -29.28
C ALA A 342 15.26 -9.06 -29.31
N PRO A 343 15.27 -7.76 -29.65
CA PRO A 343 16.48 -6.93 -29.59
C PRO A 343 16.96 -6.59 -28.17
N LEU A 344 16.17 -6.85 -27.13
CA LEU A 344 16.55 -6.53 -25.75
C LEU A 344 17.62 -7.49 -25.22
N ASP A 345 17.69 -8.72 -25.74
CA ASP A 345 18.75 -9.66 -25.37
C ASP A 345 20.12 -9.22 -25.88
N GLU A 346 20.17 -8.55 -27.04
CA GLU A 346 21.39 -7.87 -27.50
C GLU A 346 21.72 -6.68 -26.59
N LEU A 347 20.72 -5.90 -26.20
CA LEU A 347 20.93 -4.75 -25.32
C LEU A 347 21.49 -5.17 -23.95
N LYS A 348 21.04 -6.31 -23.41
CA LYS A 348 21.59 -6.90 -22.18
C LYS A 348 23.08 -7.24 -22.29
N GLN A 349 23.60 -7.51 -23.49
CA GLN A 349 25.02 -7.80 -23.71
C GLN A 349 25.89 -6.53 -23.77
N THR A 350 25.29 -5.34 -23.72
CA THR A 350 26.02 -4.07 -23.72
C THR A 350 26.97 -4.01 -22.52
N ILE A 351 28.26 -3.82 -22.78
CA ILE A 351 29.26 -3.57 -21.74
C ILE A 351 29.06 -2.14 -21.22
N ILE A 352 28.81 -2.01 -19.92
CA ILE A 352 28.54 -0.76 -19.21
C ILE A 352 29.62 -0.42 -18.17
N GLY A 353 30.64 -1.27 -18.03
CA GLY A 353 31.71 -1.05 -17.09
C GLY A 353 32.72 -2.19 -17.10
N TYR A 354 33.72 -2.10 -16.24
CA TYR A 354 34.70 -3.15 -16.03
C TYR A 354 35.08 -3.19 -14.56
N THR A 355 35.21 -4.40 -13.99
CA THR A 355 35.73 -4.59 -12.62
C THR A 355 36.92 -5.53 -12.56
N GLU A 356 37.94 -5.16 -11.76
CA GLU A 356 39.13 -5.98 -11.52
C GLU A 356 38.92 -7.07 -10.46
N THR A 357 37.87 -6.94 -9.65
CA THR A 357 37.56 -7.82 -8.53
C THR A 357 36.14 -8.37 -8.67
N VAL A 358 35.86 -9.50 -8.01
CA VAL A 358 34.46 -9.96 -7.90
C VAL A 358 33.71 -8.96 -7.03
N LEU A 359 32.55 -8.49 -7.51
CA LEU A 359 31.62 -7.68 -6.74
C LEU A 359 30.64 -8.61 -6.03
N ASP A 360 30.81 -8.77 -4.72
CA ASP A 360 30.10 -9.74 -3.89
C ASP A 360 28.67 -9.27 -3.61
N GLY A 361 27.72 -9.87 -4.32
CA GLY A 361 26.28 -9.71 -4.10
C GLY A 361 25.60 -10.96 -3.55
N GLU A 362 26.39 -11.91 -3.03
CA GLU A 362 25.87 -13.20 -2.58
C GLU A 362 24.93 -13.02 -1.40
N ARG A 363 23.75 -13.63 -1.45
CA ARG A 363 22.69 -13.46 -0.45
C ARG A 363 23.19 -13.70 0.98
N GLY A 364 24.05 -14.72 1.15
CA GLY A 364 24.64 -15.06 2.45
C GLY A 364 25.57 -13.99 3.03
N ASN A 365 26.10 -13.10 2.17
CA ASN A 365 27.03 -12.04 2.52
C ASN A 365 26.32 -10.67 2.63
N VAL A 366 25.63 -10.23 1.57
CA VAL A 366 24.98 -8.90 1.54
C VAL A 366 23.92 -8.69 2.63
N ARG A 367 23.42 -9.79 3.21
CA ARG A 367 22.43 -9.78 4.30
C ARG A 367 23.02 -9.93 5.71
N LYS A 368 24.35 -9.98 5.83
CA LYS A 368 25.02 -10.30 7.10
C LYS A 368 26.25 -9.46 7.39
N LYS A 369 26.91 -8.94 6.37
CA LYS A 369 28.16 -8.18 6.48
C LYS A 369 28.31 -7.17 5.35
N GLU A 370 29.31 -6.31 5.50
CA GLU A 370 29.77 -5.41 4.44
C GLU A 370 30.20 -6.19 3.20
N THR A 371 29.85 -5.66 2.03
CA THR A 371 30.25 -6.20 0.73
C THR A 371 30.69 -5.07 -0.18
N ASN A 372 31.66 -5.34 -1.06
CA ASN A 372 32.17 -4.32 -1.98
C ASN A 372 31.12 -3.91 -3.03
N LEU A 373 30.19 -4.79 -3.42
CA LEU A 373 29.06 -4.42 -4.28
C LEU A 373 28.07 -3.51 -3.53
N GLY A 374 27.74 -3.85 -2.28
CA GLY A 374 26.90 -3.01 -1.43
C GLY A 374 27.46 -1.61 -1.22
N ASP A 375 28.77 -1.50 -0.97
CA ASP A 375 29.48 -0.22 -0.87
C ASP A 375 29.40 0.59 -2.16
N LEU A 376 29.63 -0.07 -3.30
CA LEU A 376 29.64 0.56 -4.62
C LEU A 376 28.25 1.10 -5.00
N MET A 377 27.20 0.32 -4.76
CA MET A 377 25.82 0.74 -4.98
C MET A 377 25.45 1.90 -4.07
N ALA A 378 25.79 1.80 -2.77
CA ALA A 378 25.49 2.86 -1.81
C ALA A 378 26.23 4.16 -2.13
N ASP A 379 27.45 4.09 -2.65
CA ASP A 379 28.23 5.24 -3.12
C ASP A 379 27.59 5.91 -4.35
N GLY A 380 27.07 5.13 -5.31
CA GLY A 380 26.38 5.65 -6.48
C GLY A 380 25.09 6.40 -6.12
N MET A 381 24.28 5.81 -5.24
CA MET A 381 23.10 6.46 -4.67
C MET A 381 23.47 7.77 -3.95
N LEU A 382 24.53 7.74 -3.13
CA LEU A 382 25.01 8.90 -2.38
C LEU A 382 25.45 10.03 -3.31
N ALA A 383 26.20 9.70 -4.37
CA ALA A 383 26.71 10.65 -5.34
C ALA A 383 25.55 11.32 -6.10
N LYS A 384 24.56 10.53 -6.54
CA LYS A 384 23.40 11.05 -7.25
C LYS A 384 22.54 11.95 -6.37
N VAL A 385 22.21 11.54 -5.14
CA VAL A 385 21.42 12.38 -4.21
C VAL A 385 22.14 13.69 -3.91
N LYS A 386 23.45 13.68 -3.66
CA LYS A 386 24.23 14.92 -3.45
C LYS A 386 24.21 15.88 -4.63
N SER A 387 24.05 15.37 -5.86
CA SER A 387 24.01 16.20 -7.07
C SER A 387 22.66 16.89 -7.29
N LEU A 388 21.58 16.35 -6.71
CA LEU A 388 20.20 16.80 -6.96
C LEU A 388 19.59 17.50 -5.76
N VAL A 389 19.85 16.99 -4.56
CA VAL A 389 19.30 17.54 -3.32
C VAL A 389 20.33 18.51 -2.75
N PRO A 390 20.06 19.83 -2.75
CA PRO A 390 21.00 20.83 -2.27
C PRO A 390 21.16 20.74 -0.75
N ALA A 391 22.35 21.11 -0.26
CA ALA A 391 22.59 21.17 1.18
C ALA A 391 21.77 22.33 1.78
N SER A 392 20.94 22.03 2.77
CA SER A 392 20.27 23.04 3.58
C SER A 392 21.07 23.33 4.85
N ALA A 393 20.93 24.53 5.40
CA ALA A 393 21.68 24.97 6.59
C ALA A 393 21.40 24.12 7.85
N ASP A 394 20.31 23.34 7.85
CA ASP A 394 19.89 22.49 8.96
C ASP A 394 20.23 21.00 8.76
N VAL A 395 20.98 20.66 7.71
CA VAL A 395 21.45 19.30 7.41
C VAL A 395 22.97 19.19 7.66
N GLU A 396 23.39 18.18 8.43
CA GLU A 396 24.79 17.95 8.80
C GLU A 396 25.57 17.15 7.74
N GLY A 397 24.86 16.43 6.86
CA GLY A 397 25.50 15.63 5.82
C GLY A 397 24.55 14.70 5.08
N TYR A 398 25.14 13.87 4.22
CA TYR A 398 24.45 12.91 3.38
C TYR A 398 24.96 11.51 3.67
N VAL A 399 24.04 10.55 3.72
CA VAL A 399 24.34 9.14 3.92
C VAL A 399 23.45 8.28 3.04
N THR A 400 23.81 7.01 2.88
CA THR A 400 22.99 6.03 2.16
C THR A 400 22.71 4.83 3.06
N ILE A 401 21.51 4.28 2.94
CA ILE A 401 21.16 2.95 3.45
C ILE A 401 20.48 2.18 2.31
N GLN A 402 21.07 1.06 1.92
CA GLN A 402 20.54 0.13 0.92
C GLN A 402 20.35 -1.24 1.58
N ASN A 403 19.13 -1.77 1.58
CA ASN A 403 18.88 -3.10 2.13
C ASN A 403 19.55 -4.18 1.25
N GLY A 404 20.20 -5.16 1.87
CA GLY A 404 20.83 -6.29 1.19
C GLY A 404 19.83 -7.19 0.45
N GLY A 405 18.53 -7.09 0.77
CA GLY A 405 17.43 -7.71 0.05
C GLY A 405 17.26 -7.18 -1.38
N GLY A 406 17.65 -5.93 -1.62
CA GLY A 406 17.66 -5.27 -2.93
C GLY A 406 18.82 -5.69 -3.84
N ILE A 407 19.86 -6.30 -3.30
CA ILE A 407 21.05 -6.77 -4.06
C ILE A 407 20.91 -8.26 -4.30
N ARG A 408 20.80 -8.68 -5.57
CA ARG A 408 20.28 -10.01 -5.92
C ARG A 408 21.30 -10.99 -6.48
N ALA A 409 22.43 -10.49 -6.97
CA ALA A 409 23.47 -11.31 -7.58
C ALA A 409 24.84 -10.66 -7.42
N SER A 410 25.88 -11.48 -7.57
CA SER A 410 27.27 -11.01 -7.70
C SER A 410 27.58 -10.67 -9.15
N ILE A 411 28.58 -9.81 -9.37
CA ILE A 411 29.17 -9.55 -10.69
C ILE A 411 30.60 -10.12 -10.69
N GLY A 412 30.93 -10.90 -11.71
CA GLY A 412 32.26 -11.48 -11.88
C GLY A 412 33.32 -10.42 -12.18
N ALA A 413 34.60 -10.77 -12.00
CA ALA A 413 35.68 -9.93 -12.50
C ALA A 413 35.68 -9.93 -14.05
N GLY A 414 35.86 -8.76 -14.66
CA GLY A 414 35.79 -8.59 -16.11
C GLY A 414 34.86 -7.45 -16.53
N ASP A 415 34.36 -7.56 -17.76
CA ASP A 415 33.35 -6.64 -18.30
C ASP A 415 32.05 -6.78 -17.50
N ILE A 416 31.43 -5.64 -17.19
CA ILE A 416 30.11 -5.57 -16.56
C ILE A 416 29.11 -5.30 -17.66
N THR A 417 28.13 -6.18 -17.83
CA THR A 417 27.07 -6.04 -18.81
C THR A 417 25.80 -5.42 -18.21
N LEU A 418 24.97 -4.81 -19.06
CA LEU A 418 23.67 -4.29 -18.65
C LEU A 418 22.76 -5.40 -18.11
N GLY A 419 22.81 -6.60 -18.68
CA GLY A 419 22.07 -7.76 -18.19
C GLY A 419 22.48 -8.20 -16.79
N GLU A 420 23.79 -8.18 -16.48
CA GLU A 420 24.27 -8.43 -15.12
C GLU A 420 23.74 -7.39 -14.14
N LEU A 421 23.79 -6.11 -14.50
CA LEU A 421 23.24 -5.04 -13.66
C LEU A 421 21.74 -5.24 -13.37
N LEU A 422 20.95 -5.53 -14.40
CA LEU A 422 19.52 -5.81 -14.22
C LEU A 422 19.26 -7.08 -13.40
N THR A 423 20.19 -8.04 -13.43
CA THR A 423 20.13 -9.23 -12.56
C THR A 423 20.42 -8.86 -11.09
N VAL A 424 21.33 -7.92 -10.85
CA VAL A 424 21.64 -7.42 -9.49
C VAL A 424 20.47 -6.61 -8.92
N MET A 425 19.81 -5.79 -9.74
CA MET A 425 18.78 -4.82 -9.34
C MET A 425 17.48 -5.01 -10.14
N PRO A 426 16.76 -6.13 -9.96
CA PRO A 426 15.66 -6.51 -10.86
C PRO A 426 14.32 -5.86 -10.54
N PHE A 427 14.25 -5.02 -9.50
CA PHE A 427 12.99 -4.48 -9.00
C PHE A 427 12.59 -3.16 -9.65
N GLY A 428 13.54 -2.47 -10.29
CA GLY A 428 13.30 -1.13 -10.83
C GLY A 428 12.85 -0.14 -9.76
N ASN A 429 13.40 -0.22 -8.53
CA ASN A 429 13.00 0.73 -7.50
C ASN A 429 13.47 2.14 -7.88
N ASN A 430 12.77 3.15 -7.39
CA ASN A 430 13.22 4.54 -7.50
C ASN A 430 14.19 4.90 -6.37
N LEU A 431 15.23 5.64 -6.70
CA LEU A 431 16.08 6.33 -5.73
C LEU A 431 15.22 7.35 -4.98
N THR A 432 15.23 7.28 -3.66
CA THR A 432 14.51 8.21 -2.79
C THR A 432 15.49 8.88 -1.83
N ALA A 433 15.31 10.17 -1.58
CA ALA A 433 16.04 10.89 -0.54
C ALA A 433 15.09 11.31 0.58
N LEU A 434 15.46 11.00 1.83
CA LEU A 434 14.68 11.33 3.02
C LEU A 434 15.49 12.24 3.95
N LYS A 435 14.89 13.33 4.43
CA LYS A 435 15.47 14.15 5.50
C LYS A 435 15.17 13.51 6.84
N MET A 436 16.14 12.83 7.44
CA MET A 436 15.98 12.06 8.69
C MET A 436 16.89 12.58 9.81
N THR A 437 16.43 12.46 11.05
CA THR A 437 17.25 12.76 12.23
C THR A 437 18.27 11.64 12.50
N GLY A 438 19.36 11.95 13.21
CA GLY A 438 20.32 10.93 13.62
C GLY A 438 19.70 9.79 14.44
N LYS A 439 18.66 10.07 15.23
CA LYS A 439 17.88 9.08 15.97
C LYS A 439 17.11 8.13 15.03
N GLU A 440 16.45 8.68 14.01
CA GLU A 440 15.71 7.89 13.02
C GLU A 440 16.63 7.00 12.18
N ILE A 441 17.81 7.50 11.81
CA ILE A 441 18.87 6.73 11.15
C ILE A 441 19.34 5.58 12.04
N THR A 442 19.60 5.86 13.32
CA THR A 442 20.02 4.83 14.28
C THR A 442 18.94 3.75 14.45
N ALA A 443 17.66 4.13 14.49
CA ALA A 443 16.54 3.20 14.53
C ALA A 443 16.44 2.35 13.25
N ALA A 444 16.66 2.95 12.08
CA ALA A 444 16.69 2.21 10.81
C ALA A 444 17.81 1.17 10.78
N LEU A 445 19.00 1.51 11.31
CA LEU A 445 20.12 0.58 11.42
C LEU A 445 19.83 -0.55 12.43
N GLU A 446 19.18 -0.25 13.56
CA GLU A 446 18.79 -1.26 14.56
C GLU A 446 17.80 -2.28 13.97
N ASN A 447 16.77 -1.82 13.24
CA ASN A 447 15.91 -2.71 12.46
C ASN A 447 16.75 -3.55 11.50
N GLY A 448 17.65 -2.92 10.74
CA GLY A 448 18.40 -3.62 9.71
C GLY A 448 19.29 -4.75 10.23
N VAL A 449 19.94 -4.57 11.39
CA VAL A 449 20.77 -5.62 12.00
C VAL A 449 19.99 -6.61 12.86
N SER A 450 18.68 -6.43 13.05
CA SER A 450 17.86 -7.32 13.90
C SER A 450 17.71 -8.74 13.33
N GLY A 451 17.59 -8.86 12.00
CA GLY A 451 17.45 -10.12 11.27
C GLY A 451 18.77 -10.72 10.76
N VAL A 452 19.93 -10.30 11.30
CA VAL A 452 21.25 -10.70 10.79
C VAL A 452 21.49 -12.21 10.92
N GLN A 453 21.03 -12.85 12.01
CA GLN A 453 21.20 -14.29 12.20
C GLN A 453 20.40 -15.11 11.18
N THR A 454 19.17 -14.69 10.90
CA THR A 454 18.23 -15.31 9.97
C THR A 454 18.53 -14.97 8.50
N GLY A 455 19.39 -13.96 8.24
CA GLY A 455 19.78 -13.55 6.88
C GLY A 455 18.64 -12.88 6.13
N GLU A 456 17.88 -12.03 6.83
CA GLU A 456 16.76 -11.28 6.29
C GLU A 456 17.22 -10.17 5.34
N GLY A 457 16.35 -9.75 4.41
CA GLY A 457 16.66 -8.73 3.40
C GLY A 457 17.03 -7.37 3.99
N ARG A 458 16.54 -7.07 5.20
CA ARG A 458 16.66 -5.78 5.86
C ARG A 458 18.09 -5.36 6.27
N PHE A 459 19.12 -6.18 6.10
CA PHE A 459 20.48 -5.79 6.50
C PHE A 459 20.99 -4.57 5.71
N PRO A 460 21.55 -3.52 6.34
CA PRO A 460 21.87 -2.27 5.66
C PRO A 460 23.31 -2.26 5.11
N GLN A 461 23.47 -2.15 3.79
CA GLN A 461 24.69 -1.66 3.14
C GLN A 461 24.69 -0.11 3.17
N VAL A 462 25.84 0.53 3.37
CA VAL A 462 25.88 1.97 3.69
C VAL A 462 26.97 2.76 2.96
N ALA A 463 26.73 4.05 2.79
CA ALA A 463 27.73 5.03 2.33
C ALA A 463 27.60 6.34 3.11
N GLY A 464 28.68 7.13 3.16
CA GLY A 464 28.72 8.38 3.93
C GLY A 464 28.71 8.20 5.46
N MET A 465 28.68 6.96 5.95
CA MET A 465 28.73 6.60 7.36
C MET A 465 29.49 5.30 7.58
N ARG A 466 29.79 5.00 8.85
CA ARG A 466 30.11 3.65 9.32
C ARG A 466 29.39 3.39 10.63
N PHE A 467 29.10 2.12 10.94
CA PHE A 467 28.51 1.75 12.22
C PHE A 467 29.06 0.44 12.78
N TYR A 468 28.94 0.32 14.09
CA TYR A 468 29.32 -0.81 14.89
C TYR A 468 28.06 -1.36 15.56
N TYR A 469 27.86 -2.66 15.46
CA TYR A 469 26.75 -3.34 16.12
C TYR A 469 27.26 -4.59 16.82
N ASP A 470 26.50 -5.13 17.77
CA ASP A 470 26.85 -6.35 18.48
C ASP A 470 25.72 -7.37 18.31
N SER A 471 25.92 -8.34 17.41
CA SER A 471 24.90 -9.35 17.11
C SER A 471 24.60 -10.30 18.28
N THR A 472 25.45 -10.32 19.31
CA THR A 472 25.21 -11.12 20.53
C THR A 472 24.16 -10.49 21.45
N LYS A 473 23.83 -9.21 21.25
CA LYS A 473 22.78 -8.50 21.99
C LYS A 473 21.40 -8.73 21.40
N GLN A 474 20.39 -8.41 22.21
CA GLN A 474 18.98 -8.45 21.81
C GLN A 474 18.77 -7.62 20.54
N GLY A 475 18.39 -8.30 19.45
CA GLY A 475 17.93 -7.63 18.23
C GLY A 475 16.48 -7.19 18.40
N GLU A 476 16.08 -6.20 17.61
CA GLU A 476 14.68 -5.83 17.53
C GLU A 476 13.81 -7.02 17.09
N VAL A 477 12.62 -7.16 17.65
CA VAL A 477 11.61 -8.09 17.15
C VAL A 477 10.44 -7.25 16.65
N VAL A 478 10.13 -7.41 15.37
CA VAL A 478 9.03 -6.72 14.70
C VAL A 478 7.92 -7.74 14.44
N ASP A 479 6.69 -7.40 14.80
CA ASP A 479 5.52 -8.14 14.36
C ASP A 479 5.36 -7.95 12.86
N SER A 480 5.45 -9.04 12.10
CA SER A 480 5.48 -8.96 10.63
C SER A 480 4.17 -8.52 10.01
N VAL A 481 3.06 -8.54 10.77
CA VAL A 481 1.73 -8.15 10.32
C VAL A 481 1.47 -6.68 10.62
N SER A 482 1.73 -6.24 11.86
CA SER A 482 1.50 -4.85 12.26
C SER A 482 2.69 -3.91 11.99
N ASN A 483 3.85 -4.44 11.62
CA ASN A 483 5.10 -3.68 11.47
C ASN A 483 5.45 -2.85 12.73
N THR A 484 5.10 -3.39 13.91
CA THR A 484 5.36 -2.76 15.20
C THR A 484 6.48 -3.49 15.94
N ILE A 485 7.30 -2.71 16.63
CA ILE A 485 8.38 -3.24 17.46
C ILE A 485 7.76 -3.83 18.72
N VAL A 486 7.79 -5.15 18.85
CA VAL A 486 7.31 -5.88 20.04
C VAL A 486 8.43 -6.14 21.04
N THR A 487 9.69 -6.06 20.61
CA THR A 487 10.86 -6.08 21.49
C THR A 487 11.90 -5.12 20.95
N ALA A 488 12.30 -4.13 21.76
CA ALA A 488 13.31 -3.16 21.35
C ALA A 488 14.68 -3.82 21.16
N GLY A 489 15.39 -3.40 20.11
CA GLY A 489 16.77 -3.81 19.85
C GLY A 489 17.80 -2.96 20.62
N HIS A 490 18.96 -3.58 20.88
CA HIS A 490 20.11 -2.96 21.56
C HIS A 490 21.44 -3.33 20.89
N ARG A 491 21.43 -3.61 19.59
CA ARG A 491 22.61 -4.06 18.85
C ARG A 491 23.49 -2.91 18.40
N ILE A 492 22.94 -1.78 17.97
CA ILE A 492 23.73 -0.64 17.51
C ILE A 492 24.54 -0.06 18.67
N ALA A 493 25.87 -0.21 18.58
CA ALA A 493 26.81 0.28 19.58
C ALA A 493 27.31 1.68 19.27
N LYS A 494 27.53 1.99 17.98
CA LYS A 494 28.04 3.30 17.54
C LYS A 494 27.73 3.57 16.07
N VAL A 495 27.34 4.79 15.74
CA VAL A 495 27.17 5.27 14.35
C VAL A 495 28.02 6.53 14.17
N GLN A 496 28.76 6.60 13.07
CA GLN A 496 29.62 7.73 12.75
C GLN A 496 29.44 8.17 11.30
N ILE A 497 29.44 9.48 11.09
CA ILE A 497 29.26 10.13 9.79
C ILE A 497 30.62 10.50 9.22
N LYS A 498 30.81 10.27 7.91
CA LYS A 498 32.04 10.59 7.18
C LYS A 498 32.04 12.08 6.85
N ASN A 499 33.00 12.82 7.38
CA ASN A 499 33.21 14.24 7.11
C ASN A 499 33.88 14.43 5.74
N ALA A 500 33.81 15.64 5.17
CA ALA A 500 34.40 15.97 3.87
C ALA A 500 35.92 15.74 3.79
N ASN A 501 36.62 15.84 4.92
CA ASN A 501 38.07 15.57 5.03
C ASN A 501 38.40 14.08 5.21
N GLY A 502 37.41 13.18 5.09
CA GLY A 502 37.57 11.73 5.24
C GLY A 502 37.61 11.22 6.68
N THR A 503 37.59 12.10 7.69
CA THR A 503 37.48 11.70 9.11
C THR A 503 36.05 11.32 9.48
N TYR A 504 35.85 10.70 10.64
CA TYR A 504 34.53 10.32 11.14
C TYR A 504 34.16 11.10 12.41
N SER A 505 32.93 11.59 12.47
CA SER A 505 32.32 12.22 13.65
C SER A 505 31.13 11.39 14.13
N ASP A 506 30.83 11.40 15.43
CA ASP A 506 29.68 10.66 15.97
C ASP A 506 28.37 11.29 15.47
N ILE A 507 27.39 10.46 15.14
CA ILE A 507 26.09 10.94 14.68
C ILE A 507 25.42 11.80 15.77
N LYS A 508 24.86 12.94 15.38
CA LYS A 508 24.12 13.82 16.30
C LYS A 508 22.64 13.39 16.32
N PRO A 509 22.09 12.89 17.44
CA PRO A 509 20.75 12.27 17.45
C PRO A 509 19.62 13.18 16.95
N ASN A 510 19.71 14.48 17.23
CA ASN A 510 18.65 15.46 16.94
C ASN A 510 18.94 16.32 15.71
N SER A 511 20.09 16.16 15.04
CA SER A 511 20.38 16.87 13.80
C SER A 511 19.82 16.11 12.60
N TYR A 512 19.50 16.82 11.53
CA TYR A 512 19.05 16.23 10.27
C TYR A 512 20.22 15.84 9.36
N TYR A 513 19.96 14.81 8.56
CA TYR A 513 20.79 14.29 7.49
C TYR A 513 19.89 13.97 6.30
N ILE A 514 20.46 14.01 5.09
CA ILE A 514 19.79 13.48 3.90
C ILE A 514 20.20 12.01 3.73
N VAL A 515 19.22 11.11 3.72
CA VAL A 515 19.40 9.67 3.58
C VAL A 515 18.96 9.26 2.18
N ALA A 516 19.91 8.83 1.35
CA ALA A 516 19.62 8.13 0.11
C ALA A 516 19.19 6.69 0.42
N THR A 517 18.10 6.24 -0.19
CA THR A 517 17.55 4.89 -0.06
C THR A 517 16.76 4.55 -1.33
N ASN A 518 16.12 3.39 -1.39
CA ASN A 518 15.17 3.04 -2.45
C ASN A 518 13.71 3.22 -1.99
N SER A 519 12.78 3.36 -2.94
CA SER A 519 11.35 3.59 -2.69
C SER A 519 10.74 2.51 -1.79
N PHE A 520 11.05 1.23 -2.02
CA PHE A 520 10.59 0.12 -1.18
C PHE A 520 10.89 0.33 0.31
N MET A 521 12.12 0.73 0.66
CA MET A 521 12.50 1.02 2.04
C MET A 521 11.86 2.33 2.55
N ALA A 522 11.77 3.35 1.70
CA ALA A 522 11.12 4.62 2.05
C ALA A 522 9.63 4.43 2.41
N ASP A 523 8.96 3.46 1.80
CA ASP A 523 7.57 3.08 2.08
C ASP A 523 7.41 2.15 3.31
N GLY A 524 8.53 1.83 3.96
CA GLY A 524 8.57 0.99 5.16
C GLY A 524 8.66 -0.51 4.87
N GLY A 525 8.98 -0.89 3.63
CA GLY A 525 9.39 -2.25 3.28
C GLY A 525 10.58 -2.70 4.12
N ASP A 526 10.75 -4.01 4.32
CA ASP A 526 11.76 -4.59 5.22
C ASP A 526 11.72 -3.99 6.65
N PHE A 527 10.54 -3.55 7.08
CA PHE A 527 10.26 -3.00 8.41
C PHE A 527 11.01 -1.69 8.73
N TYR A 528 11.40 -0.91 7.72
CA TYR A 528 12.02 0.40 7.88
C TYR A 528 11.01 1.49 8.29
N ALA A 529 10.34 1.30 9.43
CA ALA A 529 9.26 2.16 9.91
C ALA A 529 9.69 3.63 10.11
N SER A 530 10.92 3.90 10.53
CA SER A 530 11.42 5.27 10.69
C SER A 530 11.57 6.01 9.35
N MET A 531 11.87 5.30 8.26
CA MET A 531 11.89 5.87 6.90
C MET A 531 10.48 6.23 6.44
N LYS A 532 9.53 5.30 6.62
CA LYS A 532 8.10 5.55 6.33
C LYS A 532 7.55 6.76 7.07
N GLN A 533 7.86 6.88 8.36
CA GLN A 533 7.45 8.03 9.18
C GLN A 533 8.05 9.35 8.66
N ALA A 534 9.29 9.34 8.17
CA ALA A 534 9.89 10.53 7.55
C ALA A 534 9.18 10.90 6.25
N LYS A 535 8.91 9.92 5.37
CA LYS A 535 8.13 10.12 4.15
C LYS A 535 6.73 10.68 4.44
N GLN A 536 5.96 10.04 5.34
CA GLN A 536 4.61 10.47 5.73
C GLN A 536 4.58 11.86 6.39
N ALA A 537 5.68 12.28 7.02
CA ALA A 537 5.84 13.63 7.54
C ALA A 537 6.20 14.67 6.46
N GLY A 538 6.13 14.33 5.18
CA GLY A 538 6.47 15.21 4.06
C GLY A 538 7.97 15.52 3.96
N ARG A 539 8.85 14.71 4.55
CA ARG A 539 10.31 14.92 4.54
C ARG A 539 11.02 14.12 3.45
N GLN A 540 10.33 13.82 2.36
CA GLN A 540 10.91 13.15 1.20
C GLN A 540 11.24 14.13 0.09
N TYR A 541 12.24 13.78 -0.71
CA TYR A 541 12.48 14.34 -2.03
C TYR A 541 12.16 13.22 -3.02
N GLU A 542 11.13 13.41 -3.82
CA GLU A 542 10.81 12.53 -4.93
C GLU A 542 11.82 12.81 -6.05
N LEU A 543 12.65 11.81 -6.36
CA LEU A 543 13.66 11.94 -7.41
C LEU A 543 13.23 11.20 -8.67
N ASN A 544 12.38 10.18 -8.53
CA ASN A 544 11.85 9.32 -9.61
C ASN A 544 12.93 8.79 -10.55
N LEU A 545 14.11 8.46 -10.00
CA LEU A 545 15.22 7.91 -10.77
C LEU A 545 15.34 6.41 -10.54
N VAL A 546 15.27 5.64 -11.62
CA VAL A 546 15.38 4.18 -11.54
C VAL A 546 16.78 3.77 -11.08
N ASP A 547 16.82 2.88 -10.10
CA ASP A 547 18.01 2.46 -9.37
C ASP A 547 19.15 1.92 -10.27
N TYR A 548 18.84 1.12 -11.29
CA TYR A 548 19.85 0.62 -12.23
C TYR A 548 20.45 1.74 -13.09
N GLU A 549 19.68 2.75 -13.47
CA GLU A 549 20.19 3.88 -14.25
C GLU A 549 21.11 4.77 -13.40
N VAL A 550 20.75 4.97 -12.13
CA VAL A 550 21.60 5.65 -11.15
C VAL A 550 22.94 4.92 -11.01
N PHE A 551 22.90 3.60 -10.87
CA PHE A 551 24.12 2.80 -10.72
C PHE A 551 24.94 2.77 -12.00
N ARG A 552 24.32 2.59 -13.17
CA ARG A 552 24.98 2.66 -14.47
C ARG A 552 25.67 4.01 -14.67
N SER A 553 24.96 5.11 -14.43
CA SER A 553 25.54 6.45 -14.54
C SER A 553 26.74 6.61 -13.60
N TYR A 554 26.67 6.03 -12.40
CA TYR A 554 27.81 6.04 -11.49
C TYR A 554 29.00 5.23 -12.02
N LEU A 555 28.76 4.05 -12.62
CA LEU A 555 29.81 3.26 -13.30
C LEU A 555 30.50 4.07 -14.40
N ASP A 556 29.76 4.84 -15.20
CA ASP A 556 30.32 5.72 -16.23
C ASP A 556 31.26 6.79 -15.63
N THR A 557 30.96 7.29 -14.42
CA THR A 557 31.80 8.31 -13.76
C THR A 557 33.09 7.75 -13.17
N ILE A 558 33.06 6.52 -12.64
CA ILE A 558 34.23 5.91 -11.97
C ILE A 558 35.09 5.09 -12.93
N GLY A 559 34.53 4.68 -14.08
CA GLY A 559 35.20 3.86 -15.07
C GLY A 559 35.54 2.47 -14.53
N ARG A 560 36.84 2.22 -14.31
CA ARG A 560 37.33 0.90 -13.90
C ARG A 560 37.11 0.69 -12.40
N VAL A 561 36.31 -0.32 -12.05
CA VAL A 561 35.98 -0.64 -10.66
C VAL A 561 37.04 -1.55 -10.04
N ASN A 562 37.71 -1.06 -9.00
CA ASN A 562 38.59 -1.84 -8.15
C ASN A 562 38.26 -1.53 -6.69
N ARG A 563 37.37 -2.32 -6.08
CA ARG A 563 36.84 -2.08 -4.74
C ARG A 563 37.01 -3.29 -3.84
N SER A 564 37.40 -3.00 -2.60
CA SER A 564 37.34 -3.87 -1.43
C SER A 564 36.50 -3.19 -0.35
N THR A 565 36.06 -3.94 0.65
CA THR A 565 35.37 -3.39 1.83
C THR A 565 36.26 -2.39 2.60
N GLU A 566 35.66 -1.36 3.19
CA GLU A 566 36.33 -0.25 3.88
C GLU A 566 36.15 -0.26 5.41
N GLY A 567 35.41 -1.23 5.95
CA GLY A 567 35.08 -1.27 7.38
C GLY A 567 33.95 -0.30 7.74
N ARG A 568 32.99 -0.15 6.82
CA ARG A 568 31.75 0.61 7.02
C ARG A 568 30.80 -0.10 8.00
N ILE A 569 30.83 -1.43 8.07
CA ILE A 569 29.90 -2.23 8.89
C ILE A 569 30.65 -3.26 9.71
N ILE A 570 30.63 -3.10 11.03
CA ILE A 570 31.45 -3.93 11.94
C ILE A 570 30.56 -4.58 13.00
N ASP A 571 30.49 -5.92 12.99
CA ASP A 571 29.92 -6.69 14.10
C ASP A 571 30.99 -6.89 15.19
N LEU A 572 30.67 -6.47 16.40
CA LEU A 572 31.56 -6.55 17.56
C LEU A 572 31.61 -7.96 18.15
N LEU A 573 30.59 -8.81 17.94
CA LEU A 573 30.55 -10.18 18.48
C LEU A 573 30.88 -10.24 19.98
N GLY A 574 30.32 -9.32 20.76
CA GLY A 574 30.58 -9.18 22.20
C GLY A 574 31.90 -8.49 22.60
N THR A 575 32.71 -8.03 21.64
CA THR A 575 33.96 -7.30 21.91
C THR A 575 33.73 -5.80 22.13
N ALA A 576 34.72 -5.12 22.73
CA ALA A 576 34.64 -3.67 22.94
C ALA A 576 34.83 -2.90 21.62
N LEU A 577 34.27 -1.69 21.55
CA LEU A 577 34.53 -0.77 20.45
C LEU A 577 36.04 -0.56 20.26
N PRO A 578 36.55 -0.51 19.01
CA PRO A 578 37.96 -0.23 18.76
C PRO A 578 38.35 1.12 19.38
N SER A 579 39.44 1.16 20.16
CA SER A 579 39.95 2.40 20.72
C SER A 579 40.28 3.38 19.59
N THR A 580 39.78 4.61 19.66
CA THR A 580 39.98 5.65 18.65
C THR A 580 41.45 6.05 18.58
N GLY A 581 42.22 5.38 17.73
CA GLY A 581 43.62 5.70 17.46
C GLY A 581 44.32 4.59 16.66
N GLY A 582 44.38 4.74 15.33
CA GLY A 582 45.20 3.88 14.49
C GLY A 582 44.65 3.75 13.07
N ASN A 583 45.16 4.59 12.15
CA ASN A 583 45.08 4.31 10.73
C ASN A 583 46.02 3.13 10.46
N SER A 584 45.48 1.94 10.18
CA SER A 584 46.28 0.81 9.73
C SER A 584 45.48 -0.01 8.72
N SER A 585 45.83 0.18 7.44
CA SER A 585 45.73 -0.88 6.43
C SER A 585 46.38 -2.14 7.00
N GLY A 586 45.60 -3.20 7.14
CA GLY A 586 46.09 -4.47 7.66
C GLY A 586 45.14 -5.59 7.31
N THR A 587 45.50 -6.32 6.25
CA THR A 587 44.90 -7.58 5.80
C THR A 587 44.58 -8.50 6.98
N ILE A 588 43.31 -8.86 7.16
CA ILE A 588 42.91 -9.89 8.12
C ILE A 588 43.22 -11.26 7.51
N VAL A 589 44.18 -11.97 8.09
CA VAL A 589 44.46 -13.39 7.83
C VAL A 589 43.59 -14.23 8.77
N PRO A 590 42.95 -15.33 8.33
CA PRO A 590 42.17 -16.18 9.21
C PRO A 590 43.09 -16.99 10.14
N SER A 591 42.88 -16.86 11.45
CA SER A 591 43.51 -17.71 12.46
C SER A 591 42.78 -19.05 12.52
N THR A 592 43.50 -20.14 12.19
CA THR A 592 43.10 -21.51 12.46
C THR A 592 43.23 -21.80 13.95
N GLY A 593 42.14 -22.26 14.58
CA GLY A 593 42.14 -22.65 15.99
C GLY A 593 43.06 -23.83 16.25
N THR A 594 43.97 -23.67 17.20
CA THR A 594 44.69 -24.76 17.84
C THR A 594 44.12 -25.00 19.22
N ASP A 595 43.68 -26.23 19.40
CA ASP A 595 43.11 -26.80 20.61
C ASP A 595 44.21 -27.11 21.65
N ASN A 596 43.78 -27.12 22.90
CA ASN A 596 44.59 -27.16 24.11
C ASN A 596 45.22 -28.55 24.31
N GLY A 597 46.52 -28.61 24.59
CA GLY A 597 47.22 -29.87 24.87
C GLY A 597 47.00 -30.37 26.29
N SER A 598 47.00 -31.70 26.50
CA SER A 598 47.91 -32.35 27.45
C SER A 598 47.87 -33.89 27.42
N THR A 599 49.08 -34.46 27.49
CA THR A 599 49.48 -35.82 27.89
C THR A 599 49.27 -37.00 26.93
N GLY A 600 50.38 -37.67 26.57
CA GLY A 600 50.35 -39.02 26.02
C GLY A 600 51.59 -39.38 25.20
N SER A 601 52.56 -40.01 25.85
CA SER A 601 53.84 -40.53 25.33
C SER A 601 53.72 -41.28 23.99
N GLY A 602 54.64 -41.01 23.07
CA GLY A 602 54.80 -41.76 21.83
C GLY A 602 55.61 -43.05 22.00
N THR A 603 55.24 -44.06 21.20
CA THR A 603 56.03 -45.18 20.67
C THR A 603 55.21 -45.70 19.49
N ASP A 604 55.62 -45.50 18.24
CA ASP A 604 56.53 -46.34 17.44
C ASP A 604 55.76 -47.25 16.45
N SER A 605 56.33 -47.36 15.25
CA SER A 605 56.15 -48.38 14.21
C SER A 605 54.90 -48.39 13.30
N THR A 606 55.16 -47.94 12.06
CA THR A 606 54.92 -48.59 10.75
C THR A 606 54.16 -49.92 10.63
N SER A 607 53.24 -49.99 9.66
CA SER A 607 52.96 -51.12 8.72
C SER A 607 51.51 -51.00 8.19
N THR A 608 51.28 -50.62 6.93
CA THR A 608 50.86 -51.51 5.81
C THR A 608 49.80 -52.56 6.18
N ASP A 609 48.60 -52.48 5.59
CA ASP A 609 48.21 -53.17 4.34
C ASP A 609 46.66 -53.27 4.21
N ASN A 610 46.26 -53.39 2.95
CA ASN A 610 44.96 -53.55 2.32
C ASN A 610 43.92 -54.46 3.00
N GLY A 611 42.66 -54.27 2.60
CA GLY A 611 41.70 -55.38 2.61
C GLY A 611 40.23 -55.00 2.47
N THR A 612 39.81 -54.77 1.24
CA THR A 612 38.45 -54.83 0.69
C THR A 612 37.46 -55.79 1.37
N GLY A 613 36.19 -55.37 1.45
CA GLY A 613 35.04 -56.25 1.73
C GLY A 613 33.70 -55.54 1.52
N SER A 614 33.17 -55.64 0.30
CA SER A 614 31.78 -55.35 -0.08
C SER A 614 30.84 -56.42 0.49
N GLU A 615 29.61 -56.05 0.90
CA GLU A 615 28.34 -56.60 0.38
C GLU A 615 27.09 -56.18 1.19
N THR A 616 26.20 -55.46 0.49
CA THR A 616 24.74 -55.65 0.34
C THR A 616 23.72 -55.55 1.49
N ASN A 617 22.65 -54.79 1.14
CA ASN A 617 21.21 -55.12 1.16
C ASN A 617 20.26 -54.60 2.26
N ASN A 618 19.41 -53.65 1.81
CA ASN A 618 17.93 -53.68 1.72
C ASN A 618 17.01 -53.81 2.95
N GLY A 619 15.95 -52.98 2.90
CA GLY A 619 14.60 -53.27 3.40
C GLY A 619 14.17 -52.33 4.54
N ASP A 620 13.46 -51.24 4.30
CA ASP A 620 12.02 -51.08 3.95
C ASP A 620 11.05 -51.05 5.16
N ASN A 621 10.18 -50.05 5.09
CA ASN A 621 8.79 -49.92 5.58
C ASN A 621 8.45 -49.71 7.06
N GLY A 622 7.44 -48.86 7.28
CA GLY A 622 6.53 -49.01 8.42
C GLY A 622 5.92 -47.74 9.00
N SER A 623 4.98 -47.12 8.28
CA SER A 623 3.94 -46.22 8.80
C SER A 623 3.00 -46.89 9.80
N THR A 624 2.51 -46.16 10.81
CA THR A 624 1.16 -46.40 11.40
C THR A 624 0.59 -45.15 12.06
N GLU A 625 -0.59 -44.77 11.60
CA GLU A 625 -1.58 -43.91 12.28
C GLU A 625 -2.23 -44.64 13.47
N GLY A 626 -2.73 -43.88 14.44
CA GLY A 626 -3.52 -44.39 15.56
C GLY A 626 -4.46 -43.32 16.12
N ASN A 627 -5.72 -43.40 15.72
CA ASN A 627 -6.88 -42.62 16.14
C ASN A 627 -7.41 -43.15 17.49
N ASN A 628 -7.87 -42.29 18.42
CA ASN A 628 -8.97 -42.68 19.32
C ASN A 628 -9.72 -41.49 19.94
N SER A 629 -11.04 -41.66 20.05
CA SER A 629 -12.01 -40.71 20.59
C SER A 629 -12.80 -41.34 21.74
N ASN A 630 -13.38 -40.46 22.57
CA ASN A 630 -14.64 -40.57 23.34
C ASN A 630 -14.69 -40.99 24.84
N ASN A 631 -15.12 -39.98 25.64
CA ASN A 631 -16.38 -39.90 26.44
C ASN A 631 -16.44 -40.44 27.91
N GLY A 632 -17.09 -39.67 28.81
CA GLY A 632 -17.64 -40.18 30.09
C GLY A 632 -17.83 -39.18 31.26
N SER A 633 -19.08 -38.78 31.50
CA SER A 633 -19.68 -37.88 32.53
C SER A 633 -19.58 -38.34 34.01
N GLY A 634 -19.66 -37.40 34.96
CA GLY A 634 -19.97 -37.67 36.39
C GLY A 634 -19.87 -36.46 37.34
N SER A 635 -21.01 -36.05 37.90
CA SER A 635 -21.34 -34.85 38.71
C SER A 635 -20.70 -34.69 40.10
N GLY A 636 -20.49 -33.44 40.52
CA GLY A 636 -20.35 -33.03 41.93
C GLY A 636 -20.05 -31.54 42.10
N GLU A 637 -21.07 -30.75 42.44
CA GLU A 637 -20.94 -29.33 42.78
C GLU A 637 -20.03 -29.12 43.99
N ASN A 638 -18.94 -28.38 43.76
CA ASN A 638 -18.30 -27.54 44.76
C ASN A 638 -17.91 -26.26 44.02
N THR A 639 -18.74 -25.23 44.10
CA THR A 639 -18.54 -23.95 43.41
C THR A 639 -17.36 -23.21 44.04
N SER A 640 -16.15 -23.59 43.62
CA SER A 640 -14.95 -22.82 43.84
C SER A 640 -15.10 -21.51 43.07
N ASN A 641 -15.05 -20.40 43.80
CA ASN A 641 -15.13 -19.02 43.28
C ASN A 641 -13.83 -18.59 42.57
N THR A 642 -13.23 -19.51 41.81
CA THR A 642 -11.98 -19.33 41.08
C THR A 642 -12.31 -19.29 39.59
N ALA A 643 -11.99 -18.18 38.93
CA ALA A 643 -12.05 -18.10 37.47
C ALA A 643 -11.28 -19.30 36.86
N PRO A 644 -11.78 -19.92 35.77
CA PRO A 644 -11.26 -21.19 35.26
C PRO A 644 -9.84 -21.14 34.66
N PHE A 645 -9.10 -20.04 34.85
CA PHE A 645 -7.80 -19.80 34.23
C PHE A 645 -6.80 -19.22 35.21
N ALA A 646 -5.56 -19.71 35.16
CA ALA A 646 -4.49 -19.36 36.10
C ALA A 646 -4.07 -17.87 36.03
N ASP A 647 -4.34 -17.20 34.92
CA ASP A 647 -4.01 -15.79 34.66
C ASP A 647 -5.18 -14.82 34.95
N VAL A 648 -6.30 -15.32 35.49
CA VAL A 648 -7.43 -14.49 35.93
C VAL A 648 -7.50 -14.53 37.45
N ALA A 649 -7.01 -13.48 38.09
CA ALA A 649 -7.10 -13.34 39.55
C ALA A 649 -8.58 -13.36 40.00
N ALA A 650 -8.85 -13.96 41.16
CA ALA A 650 -10.21 -14.10 41.69
C ALA A 650 -10.90 -12.74 41.96
N ASP A 651 -10.12 -11.69 42.20
CA ASP A 651 -10.57 -10.31 42.39
C ASP A 651 -10.51 -9.46 41.11
N HIS A 652 -10.15 -10.04 39.96
CA HIS A 652 -10.17 -9.33 38.68
C HIS A 652 -11.59 -8.85 38.38
N TRP A 653 -11.74 -7.59 37.97
CA TRP A 653 -13.05 -6.94 37.78
C TRP A 653 -13.99 -7.68 36.81
N ALA A 654 -13.42 -8.42 35.85
CA ALA A 654 -14.17 -9.22 34.87
C ALA A 654 -14.26 -10.72 35.22
N ALA A 655 -13.74 -11.17 36.37
CA ALA A 655 -13.63 -12.60 36.70
C ALA A 655 -14.98 -13.34 36.58
N GLU A 656 -16.06 -12.72 37.08
CA GLU A 656 -17.41 -13.27 37.01
C GLU A 656 -17.95 -13.33 35.58
N ALA A 657 -17.75 -12.27 34.78
CA ALA A 657 -18.17 -12.26 33.38
C ALA A 657 -17.41 -13.30 32.54
N ILE A 658 -16.11 -13.46 32.82
CA ILE A 658 -15.26 -14.49 32.19
C ILE A 658 -15.80 -15.89 32.53
N ARG A 659 -16.10 -16.16 33.81
CA ARG A 659 -16.69 -17.42 34.25
C ARG A 659 -18.00 -17.72 33.51
N GLN A 660 -18.92 -16.76 33.48
CA GLN A 660 -20.20 -16.93 32.78
C GLN A 660 -20.03 -17.13 31.27
N ALA A 661 -19.11 -16.41 30.63
CA ALA A 661 -18.85 -16.57 29.20
C ALA A 661 -18.31 -17.95 28.85
N VAL A 662 -17.48 -18.54 29.72
CA VAL A 662 -17.00 -19.92 29.55
C VAL A 662 -18.11 -20.94 29.80
N GLU A 663 -18.89 -20.79 30.86
CA GLU A 663 -20.02 -21.69 31.19
C GLU A 663 -21.09 -21.71 30.10
N ARG A 664 -21.35 -20.56 29.48
CA ARG A 664 -22.30 -20.43 28.37
C ARG A 664 -21.68 -20.81 27.01
N GLY A 665 -20.41 -21.23 26.97
CA GLY A 665 -19.71 -21.63 25.75
C GLY A 665 -19.40 -20.48 24.79
N ILE A 666 -19.49 -19.23 25.24
CA ILE A 666 -19.23 -18.02 24.45
C ILE A 666 -17.73 -17.87 24.19
N ALA A 667 -16.93 -18.03 25.25
CA ALA A 667 -15.48 -17.92 25.19
C ALA A 667 -14.80 -19.23 25.63
N THR A 668 -13.62 -19.49 25.08
CA THR A 668 -12.72 -20.56 25.51
C THR A 668 -11.36 -19.97 25.86
N GLY A 669 -10.61 -20.63 26.73
CA GLY A 669 -9.20 -20.31 26.98
C GLY A 669 -8.31 -20.72 25.81
N TYR A 670 -7.04 -20.34 25.89
CA TYR A 670 -6.00 -20.74 24.96
C TYR A 670 -5.45 -22.14 25.32
N PRO A 671 -4.79 -22.84 24.39
CA PRO A 671 -4.23 -24.18 24.63
C PRO A 671 -3.22 -24.24 25.79
N ASP A 672 -2.61 -23.12 26.14
CA ASP A 672 -1.68 -22.98 27.28
C ASP A 672 -2.40 -22.85 28.65
N GLY A 673 -3.73 -22.90 28.67
CA GLY A 673 -4.55 -22.79 29.88
C GLY A 673 -4.81 -21.36 30.34
N SER A 674 -4.43 -20.34 29.57
CA SER A 674 -4.67 -18.92 29.87
C SER A 674 -5.97 -18.39 29.26
N PHE A 675 -6.53 -17.32 29.83
CA PHE A 675 -7.64 -16.56 29.24
C PHE A 675 -7.18 -15.29 28.51
N ARG A 676 -6.08 -14.70 28.97
CA ARG A 676 -5.48 -13.43 28.56
C ARG A 676 -6.45 -12.26 28.69
N PRO A 677 -6.94 -11.93 29.91
CA PRO A 677 -8.00 -10.93 30.12
C PRO A 677 -7.64 -9.53 29.59
N SER A 678 -6.35 -9.15 29.65
CA SER A 678 -5.84 -7.87 29.14
C SER A 678 -5.42 -7.91 27.67
N GLY A 679 -5.46 -9.07 27.01
CA GLY A 679 -5.13 -9.20 25.59
C GLY A 679 -6.22 -8.57 24.73
N THR A 680 -5.83 -7.88 23.65
CA THR A 680 -6.77 -7.30 22.70
C THR A 680 -7.37 -8.38 21.79
N THR A 681 -8.65 -8.22 21.46
CA THR A 681 -9.44 -9.24 20.73
C THR A 681 -9.39 -8.98 19.24
N SER A 682 -9.14 -10.00 18.42
CA SER A 682 -9.23 -9.86 16.97
C SER A 682 -10.69 -9.81 16.49
N ARG A 683 -10.94 -9.26 15.29
CA ARG A 683 -12.26 -9.26 14.66
C ARG A 683 -12.82 -10.68 14.45
N ALA A 684 -11.98 -11.64 14.07
CA ALA A 684 -12.38 -13.05 13.96
C ALA A 684 -12.75 -13.65 15.33
N GLU A 685 -11.95 -13.41 16.37
CA GLU A 685 -12.27 -13.87 17.73
C GLU A 685 -13.58 -13.26 18.24
N PHE A 686 -13.81 -11.97 17.99
CA PHE A 686 -15.06 -11.31 18.36
C PHE A 686 -16.26 -11.86 17.59
N ALA A 687 -16.15 -12.08 16.27
CA ALA A 687 -17.24 -12.65 15.46
C ALA A 687 -17.65 -14.04 15.96
N VAL A 688 -16.68 -14.86 16.39
CA VAL A 688 -16.97 -16.17 17.00
C VAL A 688 -17.66 -16.04 18.35
N MET A 689 -17.15 -15.17 19.24
CA MET A 689 -17.79 -14.96 20.54
C MET A 689 -19.20 -14.38 20.41
N LEU A 690 -19.41 -13.42 19.51
CA LEU A 690 -20.72 -12.85 19.18
C LEU A 690 -21.65 -13.91 18.61
N GLY A 691 -21.19 -14.70 17.63
CA GLY A 691 -21.99 -15.75 17.02
C GLY A 691 -22.43 -16.82 18.02
N ARG A 692 -21.52 -17.25 18.92
CA ARG A 692 -21.86 -18.16 20.02
C ARG A 692 -22.87 -17.55 20.99
N ALA A 693 -22.69 -16.28 21.35
CA ALA A 693 -23.61 -15.59 22.26
C ALA A 693 -25.04 -15.52 21.69
N PHE A 694 -25.19 -15.23 20.39
CA PHE A 694 -26.48 -15.08 19.73
C PHE A 694 -27.01 -16.37 19.08
N GLY A 695 -26.33 -17.51 19.28
CA GLY A 695 -26.75 -18.81 18.77
C GLY A 695 -26.72 -18.94 17.24
N LEU A 696 -25.83 -18.20 16.57
CA LEU A 696 -25.55 -18.41 15.15
C LEU A 696 -24.98 -19.83 14.97
N GLN A 697 -25.71 -20.70 14.27
CA GLN A 697 -25.42 -22.13 14.20
C GLN A 697 -24.27 -22.42 13.25
N ALA A 698 -23.01 -22.51 13.72
CA ALA A 698 -21.86 -22.89 12.89
C ALA A 698 -22.15 -24.11 11.99
N ASP A 699 -22.48 -23.86 10.71
CA ASP A 699 -22.68 -24.90 9.72
C ASP A 699 -21.33 -25.17 9.07
N ALA A 700 -20.94 -26.45 8.98
CA ALA A 700 -19.66 -26.83 8.39
C ALA A 700 -19.56 -26.49 6.89
N SER A 701 -20.69 -26.12 6.26
CA SER A 701 -20.80 -25.67 4.87
C SER A 701 -20.44 -24.21 4.64
N GLY A 702 -20.22 -23.41 5.70
CA GLY A 702 -19.95 -21.97 5.70
C GLY A 702 -19.76 -21.37 4.30
N THR A 703 -20.87 -20.99 3.66
CA THR A 703 -20.84 -20.36 2.34
C THR A 703 -19.92 -19.15 2.42
N ALA A 704 -19.02 -18.97 1.45
CA ALA A 704 -18.15 -17.80 1.46
C ALA A 704 -19.01 -16.54 1.58
N ALA A 705 -18.80 -15.76 2.65
CA ALA A 705 -19.26 -14.39 2.62
C ALA A 705 -18.49 -13.67 1.52
N ASN A 706 -19.08 -12.62 0.94
CA ASN A 706 -18.46 -11.81 -0.11
C ASN A 706 -17.29 -10.94 0.43
N PHE A 707 -16.40 -11.54 1.24
CA PHE A 707 -15.20 -10.90 1.74
C PHE A 707 -14.01 -11.25 0.84
N THR A 708 -13.30 -10.24 0.37
CA THR A 708 -12.16 -10.38 -0.56
C THR A 708 -10.97 -11.09 0.09
N ASP A 709 -10.89 -11.08 1.42
CA ASP A 709 -9.90 -11.78 2.23
C ASP A 709 -10.46 -13.06 2.87
N TRP A 710 -11.53 -13.66 2.33
CA TRP A 710 -12.17 -14.88 2.88
C TRP A 710 -11.17 -16.01 3.18
N SER A 711 -10.17 -16.19 2.31
CA SER A 711 -9.10 -17.19 2.46
C SER A 711 -8.19 -16.93 3.66
N THR A 712 -8.10 -15.69 4.13
CA THR A 712 -7.32 -15.30 5.32
C THR A 712 -8.11 -15.51 6.62
N ILE A 713 -9.43 -15.66 6.54
CA ILE A 713 -10.29 -15.93 7.69
C ILE A 713 -10.00 -17.35 8.17
N PRO A 714 -9.55 -17.55 9.42
CA PRO A 714 -9.25 -18.88 9.91
C PRO A 714 -10.48 -19.78 9.80
N GLN A 715 -10.27 -21.04 9.43
CA GLN A 715 -11.36 -22.01 9.20
C GLN A 715 -12.31 -22.14 10.42
N TRP A 716 -11.81 -21.96 11.64
CA TRP A 716 -12.60 -21.98 12.87
C TRP A 716 -13.54 -20.77 13.04
N ALA A 717 -13.27 -19.66 12.35
CA ALA A 717 -14.07 -18.43 12.37
C ALA A 717 -15.05 -18.33 11.20
N GLN A 718 -14.73 -18.94 10.06
CA GLN A 718 -15.51 -18.84 8.82
C GLN A 718 -17.02 -19.08 8.98
N PRO A 719 -17.52 -20.13 9.67
CA PRO A 719 -18.96 -20.35 9.82
C PRO A 719 -19.67 -19.18 10.53
N TYR A 720 -19.05 -18.64 11.58
CA TYR A 720 -19.61 -17.53 12.35
C TYR A 720 -19.55 -16.22 11.58
N VAL A 721 -18.46 -15.97 10.85
CA VAL A 721 -18.33 -14.78 9.99
C VAL A 721 -19.34 -14.81 8.85
N SER A 722 -19.51 -15.96 8.19
CA SER A 722 -20.50 -16.13 7.12
C SER A 722 -21.91 -15.81 7.59
N GLN A 723 -22.33 -16.42 8.70
CA GLN A 723 -23.69 -16.26 9.20
C GLN A 723 -23.96 -14.86 9.74
N ALA A 724 -22.98 -14.28 10.45
CA ALA A 724 -23.13 -12.93 10.95
C ALA A 724 -23.13 -11.91 9.79
N ALA A 725 -22.43 -12.17 8.68
CA ALA A 725 -22.55 -11.37 7.46
C ALA A 725 -23.92 -11.54 6.78
N ALA A 726 -24.41 -12.78 6.64
CA ALA A 726 -25.73 -13.06 6.08
C ALA A 726 -26.87 -12.45 6.90
N ALA A 727 -26.70 -12.35 8.22
CA ALA A 727 -27.63 -11.68 9.12
C ALA A 727 -27.48 -10.14 9.12
N GLY A 728 -26.59 -9.56 8.32
CA GLY A 728 -26.31 -8.12 8.28
C GLY A 728 -25.65 -7.57 9.55
N ILE A 729 -25.14 -8.45 10.43
CA ILE A 729 -24.47 -8.09 11.68
C ILE A 729 -23.05 -7.59 11.40
N ILE A 730 -22.36 -8.28 10.49
CA ILE A 730 -20.98 -7.99 10.09
C ILE A 730 -20.98 -7.45 8.66
N GLY A 731 -20.37 -6.29 8.49
CA GLY A 731 -19.96 -5.79 7.18
C GLY A 731 -18.44 -5.90 7.01
N GLY A 732 -18.00 -5.91 5.76
CA GLY A 732 -16.60 -5.76 5.42
C GLY A 732 -16.16 -4.30 5.54
N TYR A 733 -14.86 -4.07 5.47
CA TYR A 733 -14.34 -2.75 5.20
C TYR A 733 -14.65 -2.35 3.75
N VAL A 734 -14.40 -1.09 3.43
CA VAL A 734 -14.66 -0.54 2.09
C VAL A 734 -13.92 -1.31 0.99
N ASP A 735 -12.77 -1.93 1.30
CA ASP A 735 -11.99 -2.81 0.41
C ASP A 735 -12.57 -4.24 0.26
N GLY A 736 -13.77 -4.47 0.80
CA GLY A 736 -14.44 -5.76 0.80
C GLY A 736 -13.82 -6.78 1.76
N THR A 737 -12.81 -6.43 2.56
CA THR A 737 -12.17 -7.38 3.49
C THR A 737 -12.93 -7.47 4.80
N PHE A 738 -12.85 -8.61 5.48
CA PHE A 738 -13.28 -8.78 6.87
C PHE A 738 -12.19 -8.37 7.87
N ARG A 739 -10.92 -8.52 7.49
CA ARG A 739 -9.69 -8.34 8.27
C ARG A 739 -9.69 -9.17 9.56
N PRO A 740 -9.58 -10.50 9.47
CA PRO A 740 -9.77 -11.41 10.63
C PRO A 740 -8.77 -11.20 11.77
N SER A 741 -7.56 -10.71 11.47
CA SER A 741 -6.46 -10.52 12.42
C SER A 741 -6.41 -9.13 13.06
N GLU A 742 -7.13 -8.16 12.49
CA GLU A 742 -7.22 -6.79 13.01
C GLU A 742 -7.91 -6.76 14.37
N ARG A 743 -7.52 -5.80 15.22
CA ARG A 743 -8.11 -5.66 16.55
C ARG A 743 -9.44 -4.95 16.46
N ILE A 744 -10.44 -5.48 17.15
CA ILE A 744 -11.76 -4.87 17.12
C ILE A 744 -11.76 -3.58 17.94
N THR A 745 -12.13 -2.48 17.29
CA THR A 745 -12.30 -1.19 17.95
C THR A 745 -13.62 -1.14 18.73
N ARG A 746 -13.71 -0.24 19.69
CA ARG A 746 -14.96 0.02 20.41
C ARG A 746 -16.11 0.40 19.47
N THR A 747 -15.83 1.18 18.42
CA THR A 747 -16.81 1.55 17.39
C THR A 747 -17.41 0.32 16.73
N GLU A 748 -16.56 -0.57 16.20
CA GLU A 748 -16.98 -1.76 15.47
C GLU A 748 -17.73 -2.74 16.38
N MET A 749 -17.22 -2.97 17.59
CA MET A 749 -17.87 -3.82 18.58
C MET A 749 -19.30 -3.34 18.87
N VAL A 750 -19.50 -2.04 19.09
CA VAL A 750 -20.81 -1.47 19.42
C VAL A 750 -21.76 -1.54 18.23
N VAL A 751 -21.29 -1.24 17.01
CA VAL A 751 -22.11 -1.34 15.80
C VAL A 751 -22.57 -2.79 15.57
N MET A 752 -21.66 -3.76 15.68
CA MET A 752 -21.98 -5.18 15.49
C MET A 752 -23.00 -5.65 16.53
N LEU A 753 -22.90 -5.19 17.79
CA LEU A 753 -23.89 -5.49 18.83
C LEU A 753 -25.24 -4.84 18.55
N ALA A 754 -25.27 -3.57 18.13
CA ALA A 754 -26.51 -2.89 17.77
C ALA A 754 -27.25 -3.62 16.64
N ARG A 755 -26.52 -4.07 15.61
CA ARG A 755 -27.06 -4.87 14.51
C ARG A 755 -27.51 -6.26 14.95
N ALA A 756 -26.73 -6.95 15.78
CA ALA A 756 -27.10 -8.27 16.33
C ALA A 756 -28.39 -8.22 17.15
N LEU A 757 -28.66 -7.08 17.80
CA LEU A 757 -29.89 -6.84 18.56
C LEU A 757 -31.05 -6.32 17.70
N GLY A 758 -30.83 -6.04 16.42
CA GLY A 758 -31.84 -5.45 15.53
C GLY A 758 -32.25 -4.04 15.95
N LEU A 759 -31.34 -3.26 16.55
CA LEU A 759 -31.63 -1.87 16.89
C LEU A 759 -31.70 -1.03 15.61
N GLU A 760 -32.81 -0.31 15.44
CA GLU A 760 -32.96 0.63 14.33
C GLU A 760 -31.97 1.80 14.49
N PRO A 761 -31.15 2.10 13.46
CA PRO A 761 -30.20 3.21 13.53
C PRO A 761 -30.95 4.54 13.65
N ASN A 762 -30.51 5.41 14.56
CA ASN A 762 -31.08 6.75 14.68
C ASN A 762 -30.57 7.63 13.51
N LYS A 763 -31.34 7.68 12.42
CA LYS A 763 -30.97 8.38 11.18
C LYS A 763 -30.86 9.89 11.33
N GLN A 764 -31.42 10.45 12.41
CA GLN A 764 -31.36 11.87 12.74
C GLN A 764 -30.18 12.20 13.65
N ALA A 765 -29.48 11.19 14.19
CA ALA A 765 -28.33 11.40 15.05
C ALA A 765 -27.11 11.85 14.23
N ASN A 766 -26.43 12.86 14.75
CA ASN A 766 -25.11 13.30 14.31
C ASN A 766 -24.14 13.36 15.51
N ALA A 767 -22.86 13.59 15.25
CA ALA A 767 -21.85 13.63 16.32
C ALA A 767 -22.21 14.66 17.42
N ALA A 768 -22.82 15.80 17.07
CA ALA A 768 -23.22 16.83 18.03
C ALA A 768 -24.42 16.43 18.90
N SER A 769 -25.22 15.45 18.47
CA SER A 769 -26.35 14.91 19.24
C SER A 769 -25.94 13.91 20.33
N LEU A 770 -24.72 13.37 20.26
CA LEU A 770 -24.19 12.45 21.26
C LEU A 770 -23.57 13.24 22.42
N SER A 771 -23.87 12.86 23.67
CA SER A 771 -23.33 13.52 24.87
C SER A 771 -21.87 13.18 25.19
N PHE A 772 -21.11 12.66 24.21
CA PHE A 772 -19.70 12.30 24.38
C PHE A 772 -18.80 13.47 23.96
N THR A 773 -17.82 13.79 24.79
CA THR A 773 -16.86 14.87 24.54
C THR A 773 -15.94 14.63 23.33
N ASP A 774 -15.84 13.39 22.86
CA ASP A 774 -15.09 12.95 21.69
C ASP A 774 -16.01 12.41 20.58
N ALA A 775 -17.29 12.79 20.58
CA ALA A 775 -18.25 12.33 19.58
C ALA A 775 -17.85 12.67 18.14
N ALA A 776 -17.11 13.77 17.94
CA ALA A 776 -16.56 14.16 16.64
C ALA A 776 -15.51 13.17 16.08
N SER A 777 -14.92 12.33 16.94
CA SER A 777 -13.98 11.28 16.52
C SER A 777 -14.66 9.97 16.14
N ILE A 778 -15.99 9.89 16.30
CA ILE A 778 -16.77 8.73 15.87
C ILE A 778 -16.97 8.83 14.35
N PRO A 779 -16.64 7.78 13.57
CA PRO A 779 -16.90 7.79 12.14
C PRO A 779 -18.38 8.05 11.83
N ALA A 780 -18.67 8.93 10.87
CA ALA A 780 -20.04 9.37 10.56
C ALA A 780 -21.01 8.20 10.32
N TRP A 781 -20.55 7.13 9.65
CA TRP A 781 -21.33 5.93 9.38
C TRP A 781 -21.76 5.17 10.66
N ALA A 782 -21.00 5.29 11.75
CA ALA A 782 -21.23 4.55 12.99
C ALA A 782 -22.15 5.32 13.96
N VAL A 783 -22.27 6.64 13.80
CA VAL A 783 -23.03 7.53 14.69
C VAL A 783 -24.49 7.07 14.88
N PRO A 784 -25.27 6.72 13.84
CA PRO A 784 -26.66 6.28 14.01
C PRO A 784 -26.81 5.02 14.87
N TYR A 785 -25.87 4.08 14.76
CA TYR A 785 -25.88 2.83 15.51
C TYR A 785 -25.42 3.03 16.96
N ILE A 786 -24.40 3.86 17.17
CA ILE A 786 -23.91 4.20 18.51
C ILE A 786 -24.97 4.99 19.28
N ALA A 787 -25.70 5.90 18.63
CA ALA A 787 -26.85 6.59 19.21
C ALA A 787 -27.93 5.60 19.67
N ALA A 788 -28.33 4.67 18.80
CA ALA A 788 -29.32 3.64 19.13
C ALA A 788 -28.86 2.75 20.31
N ALA A 789 -27.59 2.33 20.34
CA ALA A 789 -27.03 1.55 21.45
C ALA A 789 -26.99 2.34 22.77
N TYR A 790 -26.72 3.65 22.71
CA TYR A 790 -26.72 4.54 23.86
C TYR A 790 -28.14 4.76 24.42
N GLU A 791 -29.12 4.99 23.54
CA GLU A 791 -30.54 5.13 23.89
C GLU A 791 -31.11 3.83 24.52
N ALA A 792 -30.70 2.68 24.00
CA ALA A 792 -31.03 1.36 24.55
C ALA A 792 -30.34 1.07 25.91
N GLY A 793 -29.43 1.94 26.36
CA GLY A 793 -28.72 1.80 27.63
C GLY A 793 -27.63 0.74 27.64
N LEU A 794 -27.17 0.30 26.46
CA LEU A 794 -26.19 -0.79 26.30
C LEU A 794 -24.75 -0.32 26.40
N ILE A 795 -24.50 0.98 26.22
CA ILE A 795 -23.18 1.59 26.29
C ILE A 795 -23.22 2.84 27.18
N GLU A 796 -22.12 3.08 27.89
CA GLU A 796 -21.83 4.36 28.55
C GLU A 796 -20.47 4.90 28.13
N GLY A 797 -20.32 6.21 28.30
CA GLY A 797 -19.03 6.90 28.14
C GLY A 797 -18.18 6.73 29.40
N VAL A 798 -16.87 6.60 29.21
CA VAL A 798 -15.91 6.59 30.31
C VAL A 798 -15.38 8.01 30.47
N ASN A 799 -15.60 8.64 31.64
CA ASN A 799 -15.23 10.03 31.89
C ASN A 799 -15.81 11.02 30.85
N GLY A 800 -17.03 10.75 30.37
CA GLY A 800 -17.68 11.56 29.34
C GLY A 800 -17.15 11.36 27.92
N LYS A 801 -16.34 10.32 27.66
CA LYS A 801 -15.83 9.97 26.33
C LYS A 801 -16.36 8.62 25.85
N PHE A 802 -16.65 8.51 24.56
CA PHE A 802 -16.93 7.24 23.91
C PHE A 802 -15.65 6.42 23.71
N ALA A 803 -14.56 7.03 23.25
CA ALA A 803 -13.28 6.40 22.88
C ALA A 803 -13.39 5.46 21.65
N PRO A 804 -13.67 6.01 20.45
CA PRO A 804 -14.05 5.21 19.26
C PRO A 804 -12.98 4.25 18.76
N ASN A 805 -11.71 4.62 18.84
CA ASN A 805 -10.58 3.85 18.31
C ASN A 805 -9.91 2.95 19.35
N THR A 806 -10.41 2.90 20.58
CA THR A 806 -9.84 2.03 21.61
C THR A 806 -10.15 0.58 21.28
N GLU A 807 -9.11 -0.24 21.20
CA GLU A 807 -9.22 -1.69 21.01
C GLU A 807 -9.85 -2.36 22.24
N ALA A 808 -10.75 -3.31 22.02
CA ALA A 808 -11.42 -4.02 23.11
C ALA A 808 -10.58 -5.20 23.61
N THR A 809 -10.31 -5.23 24.92
CA THR A 809 -9.69 -6.39 25.57
C THR A 809 -10.65 -7.59 25.63
N ARG A 810 -10.13 -8.81 25.73
CA ARG A 810 -10.95 -10.02 25.88
C ARG A 810 -11.87 -9.95 27.08
N ALA A 811 -11.40 -9.39 28.20
CA ALA A 811 -12.23 -9.14 29.39
C ALA A 811 -13.38 -8.16 29.12
N GLU A 812 -13.15 -7.10 28.35
CA GLU A 812 -14.19 -6.14 27.98
C GLU A 812 -15.22 -6.76 27.02
N VAL A 813 -14.76 -7.51 26.01
CA VAL A 813 -15.63 -8.20 25.05
C VAL A 813 -16.61 -9.14 25.78
N VAL A 814 -16.11 -10.04 26.63
CA VAL A 814 -16.98 -11.00 27.32
C VAL A 814 -17.92 -10.32 28.33
N THR A 815 -17.46 -9.24 28.98
CA THR A 815 -18.30 -8.48 29.89
C THR A 815 -19.49 -7.85 29.16
N VAL A 816 -19.25 -7.26 27.98
CA VAL A 816 -20.32 -6.66 27.17
C VAL A 816 -21.28 -7.73 26.66
N LEU A 817 -20.77 -8.84 26.13
CA LEU A 817 -21.62 -9.93 25.62
C LEU A 817 -22.51 -10.51 26.73
N ILE A 818 -21.98 -10.74 27.94
CA ILE A 818 -22.79 -11.21 29.06
C ILE A 818 -23.85 -10.18 29.46
N ALA A 819 -23.50 -8.90 29.54
CA ALA A 819 -24.47 -7.86 29.86
C ALA A 819 -25.60 -7.76 28.82
N VAL A 820 -25.28 -7.93 27.54
CA VAL A 820 -26.24 -7.95 26.44
C VAL A 820 -27.14 -9.20 26.51
N LEU A 821 -26.59 -10.36 26.82
CA LEU A 821 -27.38 -11.57 27.01
C LEU A 821 -28.34 -11.46 28.20
N ASP A 822 -27.89 -10.83 29.28
CA ASP A 822 -28.73 -10.54 30.43
C ASP A 822 -29.77 -9.44 30.13
N TYR A 823 -29.56 -8.61 29.10
CA TYR A 823 -30.55 -7.65 28.60
C TYR A 823 -31.66 -8.35 27.80
N ILE A 824 -31.32 -9.25 26.86
CA ILE A 824 -32.30 -9.98 26.05
C ILE A 824 -33.02 -11.12 26.81
N GLY A 825 -32.36 -11.69 27.82
CA GLY A 825 -32.91 -12.74 28.68
C GLY A 825 -33.92 -12.26 29.73
N LYS A 826 -34.02 -10.93 29.94
CA LYS A 826 -35.04 -10.25 30.75
C LYS A 826 -36.26 -9.90 29.91
#